data_AF-A0A2K6FNT2-F1
#
_entry.id   AF-A0A2K6FNT2-F1
#
_cell.length_a   1.000
_cell.length_b   1.000
_cell.length_c   1.000
_cell.angle_alpha   90.00
_cell.angle_beta   90.00
_cell.angle_gamma   90.00
#
_symmetry.space_group_name_H-M   'P 1'
#
loop_
_entity.id
_entity.type
_entity.pdbx_description
1 polymer ?
#
loop_
_entity_poly.entity_id
_entity_poly.type
_entity_poly.pdbx_seq_one_letter_code
_entity_poly.pdbx_strand_id
1 'polypeptide(L)'
;MHARLQQLGSLDNSLTFNHSYGHSDADVLHQSLLEANIATEVCLTALDTLSLFTLAFKNQLLADHGHNPLMKKVFDVYLCFLQKHQSETALKNVFTALRSLIYKFPSTFYEGRADMCAALCYEILKCCNSKLSSIRTEASQLLYFLMRNNFDYTGKKSFVRTHLQVIISVSQLIADVVGIGGTRFQQSLSIINNCANSDRLIKHTSFSSDVKDLTKRIRTVLMATAQMKEHENDPEMLVDLQYSLAKSYASTPELRKTWLDSMARIHVKNGDLSEAAMCYVHVTALVAEYLTRKGKELSCYKTVQSSRDKKIRSWGGGQGCTAFRVITPNIDEEASMMEDVGMQDVHFNEDVLMELLEQCADGLWKAERYELIADIYKLIIPIYEKRRDFERLAHLYDTLHRAYSKVTEVMHSGRRLLGTYFRVAFFGQGFFEDEDGKEYIYKEPKLTPLSEISQRLLKLYSDKFGSENVKMIQDSGKVNPKDLDSKYAYIQVTHVTPFFDEKELQERKTEFERSHNIRRFMFEMPFTQAGKRQGGVEEQCKRRTILTAIHCFPYVKKRIPVMYQHHTDLNPIEVAIDEMSRKVAELRQLCSSAEVDMIKLQLKLQGSVSVQVNAGPLAYARAFLDDTNTKRYPDNKVKLLKEVFRQFVEACGQALVVNERLIKEDQLEYQEEMKANYREMAKELSEIMHEQICPLEEKASVLPNSLHIFNAISGTPTSTMVHGMTSSSSVV
;
A
#
# COMPACT_ATOMS: atom_id res chain seq x y z
N MET A 1 -25.93 61.10 -9.26
CA MET A 1 -24.53 60.74 -8.90
C MET A 1 -23.54 61.88 -9.08
N HIS A 2 -23.63 62.72 -10.12
CA HIS A 2 -22.63 63.78 -10.36
C HIS A 2 -22.57 64.93 -9.34
N ALA A 3 -23.64 65.22 -8.60
CA ALA A 3 -23.66 66.35 -7.65
C ALA A 3 -23.16 66.01 -6.23
N ARG A 4 -23.00 64.73 -5.88
CA ARG A 4 -22.43 64.31 -4.57
C ARG A 4 -20.91 64.09 -4.59
N LEU A 5 -20.31 64.08 -5.79
CA LEU A 5 -18.86 63.92 -5.96
C LEU A 5 -18.08 65.25 -6.02
N GLN A 6 -18.78 66.40 -6.10
CA GLN A 6 -18.13 67.71 -6.26
C GLN A 6 -17.53 68.30 -4.97
N GLN A 7 -17.77 67.71 -3.79
CA GLN A 7 -17.14 68.16 -2.54
C GLN A 7 -15.83 67.43 -2.20
N LEU A 8 -15.35 66.51 -3.04
CA LEU A 8 -14.08 65.79 -2.84
C LEU A 8 -12.94 66.29 -3.75
N GLY A 9 -13.15 67.37 -4.50
CA GLY A 9 -12.23 67.85 -5.53
C GLY A 9 -11.11 68.81 -5.08
N SER A 10 -10.76 68.89 -3.79
CA SER A 10 -9.74 69.83 -3.30
C SER A 10 -8.84 69.26 -2.20
N LEU A 11 -8.32 68.04 -2.38
CA LEU A 11 -7.13 67.60 -1.65
C LEU A 11 -6.12 67.11 -2.67
N ASP A 12 -5.24 68.03 -3.05
CA ASP A 12 -4.12 67.83 -3.96
C ASP A 12 -3.21 66.68 -3.49
N ASN A 13 -2.88 65.83 -4.45
CA ASN A 13 -1.81 64.86 -4.41
C ASN A 13 -0.45 65.57 -4.39
N SER A 14 -0.03 66.06 -3.23
CA SER A 14 1.38 66.32 -2.93
C SER A 14 1.48 66.83 -1.49
N LEU A 15 2.05 66.03 -0.59
CA LEU A 15 2.91 66.52 0.50
C LEU A 15 3.62 65.32 1.14
N THR A 16 4.86 65.16 0.70
CA THR A 16 5.97 64.57 1.46
C THR A 16 5.91 64.91 2.94
N PHE A 17 6.18 63.89 3.77
CA PHE A 17 6.46 63.94 5.21
C PHE A 17 6.96 65.31 5.70
N ASN A 18 6.16 65.98 6.54
CA ASN A 18 6.68 66.84 7.59
C ASN A 18 5.89 66.56 8.88
N HIS A 19 6.57 65.85 9.78
CA HIS A 19 6.23 65.71 11.19
C HIS A 19 6.00 67.09 11.81
N SER A 20 4.78 67.41 12.24
CA SER A 20 4.48 68.31 13.39
C SER A 20 2.99 68.64 13.53
N TYR A 21 2.10 67.65 13.56
CA TYR A 21 0.83 67.76 14.28
C TYR A 21 0.51 66.38 14.84
N GLY A 22 0.41 66.27 16.17
CA GLY A 22 0.05 65.02 16.81
C GLY A 22 -1.37 64.64 16.38
N HIS A 23 -1.50 63.69 15.46
CA HIS A 23 -2.78 63.03 15.23
C HIS A 23 -3.17 62.39 16.55
N SER A 24 -4.26 62.88 17.14
CA SER A 24 -4.83 62.22 18.29
C SER A 24 -5.26 60.81 17.86
N ASP A 25 -5.28 59.84 18.79
CA ASP A 25 -5.83 58.50 18.49
C ASP A 25 -7.25 58.58 17.89
N ALA A 26 -7.98 59.68 18.16
CA ALA A 26 -9.30 59.96 17.60
C ALA A 26 -9.26 60.28 16.10
N ASP A 27 -8.23 60.96 15.58
CA ASP A 27 -8.13 61.32 14.16
C ASP A 27 -7.80 60.08 13.31
N VAL A 28 -6.91 59.22 13.82
CA VAL A 28 -6.57 57.93 13.18
C VAL A 28 -7.78 57.00 13.19
N LEU A 29 -8.53 56.96 14.29
CA LEU A 29 -9.77 56.19 14.38
C LEU A 29 -10.84 56.71 13.41
N HIS A 30 -10.97 58.03 13.28
CA HIS A 30 -11.94 58.65 12.37
C HIS A 30 -11.62 58.34 10.90
N GLN A 31 -10.35 58.47 10.50
CA GLN A 31 -9.90 58.13 9.14
C GLN A 31 -10.14 56.65 8.83
N SER A 32 -9.81 55.76 9.77
CA SER A 32 -10.05 54.31 9.63
C SER A 32 -11.53 53.97 9.45
N LEU A 33 -12.42 54.69 10.17
CA LEU A 33 -13.86 54.51 10.07
C LEU A 33 -14.41 55.01 8.72
N LEU A 34 -13.87 56.13 8.22
CA LEU A 34 -14.23 56.67 6.91
C LEU A 34 -13.85 55.71 5.79
N GLU A 35 -12.63 55.18 5.82
CA GLU A 35 -12.15 54.18 4.84
C GLU A 35 -12.98 52.90 4.88
N ALA A 36 -13.35 52.42 6.07
CA ALA A 36 -14.21 51.25 6.24
C ALA A 36 -15.63 51.47 5.67
N ASN A 37 -16.19 52.67 5.85
CA ASN A 37 -17.50 53.03 5.31
C ASN A 37 -17.46 53.13 3.77
N ILE A 38 -16.45 53.79 3.21
CA ILE A 38 -16.27 53.89 1.75
C ILE A 38 -16.11 52.50 1.13
N ALA A 39 -15.28 51.63 1.72
CA ALA A 39 -15.12 50.25 1.25
C ALA A 39 -16.45 49.47 1.29
N THR A 40 -17.27 49.69 2.33
CA THR A 40 -18.59 49.07 2.45
C THR A 40 -19.55 49.57 1.36
N GLU A 41 -19.60 50.88 1.09
CA GLU A 41 -20.43 51.46 0.03
C GLU A 41 -20.06 50.96 -1.37
N VAL A 42 -18.76 50.82 -1.65
CA VAL A 42 -18.29 50.21 -2.91
C VAL A 42 -18.79 48.78 -3.05
N CYS A 43 -18.73 47.99 -1.97
CA CYS A 43 -19.26 46.63 -1.96
C CYS A 43 -20.77 46.60 -2.23
N LEU A 44 -21.55 47.46 -1.57
CA LEU A 44 -23.00 47.53 -1.77
C LEU A 44 -23.36 47.92 -3.20
N THR A 45 -22.67 48.92 -3.77
CA THR A 45 -22.87 49.36 -5.15
C THR A 45 -22.59 48.23 -6.14
N ALA A 46 -21.52 47.46 -5.91
CA ALA A 46 -21.19 46.30 -6.73
C ALA A 46 -22.25 45.18 -6.61
N LEU A 47 -22.73 44.89 -5.39
CA LEU A 47 -23.79 43.90 -5.17
C LEU A 47 -25.12 44.31 -5.83
N ASP A 48 -25.49 45.58 -5.77
CA ASP A 48 -26.68 46.11 -6.44
C ASP A 48 -26.55 46.00 -7.96
N THR A 49 -25.37 46.34 -8.49
CA THR A 49 -25.08 46.19 -9.92
C THR A 49 -25.17 44.73 -10.36
N LEU A 50 -24.62 43.79 -9.57
CA LEU A 50 -24.75 42.34 -9.83
C LEU A 50 -26.21 41.87 -9.74
N SER A 51 -26.99 42.39 -8.79
CA SER A 51 -28.41 42.06 -8.65
C SER A 51 -29.23 42.51 -9.87
N LEU A 52 -28.98 43.73 -10.36
CA LEU A 52 -29.59 44.25 -11.59
C LEU A 52 -29.16 43.45 -12.82
N PHE A 53 -27.87 43.12 -12.91
CA PHE A 53 -27.33 42.32 -14.01
C PHE A 53 -27.95 40.92 -14.05
N THR A 54 -27.98 40.22 -12.91
CA THR A 54 -28.57 38.88 -12.82
C THR A 54 -30.07 38.87 -13.11
N LEU A 55 -30.77 39.96 -12.82
CA LEU A 55 -32.18 40.14 -13.17
C LEU A 55 -32.36 40.35 -14.68
N ALA A 56 -31.57 41.25 -15.29
CA ALA A 56 -31.68 41.59 -16.71
C ALA A 56 -31.26 40.45 -17.64
N PHE A 57 -30.22 39.70 -17.28
CA PHE A 57 -29.63 38.65 -18.12
C PHE A 57 -29.99 37.23 -17.66
N LYS A 58 -31.08 37.06 -16.91
CA LYS A 58 -31.49 35.78 -16.31
C LYS A 58 -31.48 34.60 -17.30
N ASN A 59 -32.05 34.78 -18.49
CA ASN A 59 -32.15 33.70 -19.49
C ASN A 59 -30.78 33.31 -20.06
N GLN A 60 -29.89 34.28 -20.26
CA GLN A 60 -28.53 34.01 -20.73
C GLN A 60 -27.70 33.31 -19.65
N LEU A 61 -27.90 33.69 -18.39
CA LEU A 61 -27.25 33.05 -17.24
C LEU A 61 -27.74 31.62 -17.03
N LEU A 62 -29.01 31.31 -17.32
CA LEU A 62 -29.57 29.96 -17.23
C LEU A 62 -29.26 29.05 -18.43
N ALA A 63 -28.60 29.58 -19.47
CA ALA A 63 -28.16 28.75 -20.58
C ALA A 63 -27.27 27.60 -20.08
N ASP A 64 -27.46 26.39 -20.62
CA ASP A 64 -26.77 25.17 -20.18
C ASP A 64 -26.93 24.91 -18.67
N HIS A 65 -28.15 25.10 -18.14
CA HIS A 65 -28.48 24.98 -16.72
C HIS A 65 -27.70 25.93 -15.78
N GLY A 66 -26.95 26.89 -16.32
CA GLY A 66 -26.03 27.75 -15.57
C GLY A 66 -24.55 27.44 -15.73
N HIS A 67 -24.20 26.41 -16.51
CA HIS A 67 -22.82 25.96 -16.72
C HIS A 67 -22.08 26.72 -17.81
N ASN A 68 -22.46 27.98 -18.04
CA ASN A 68 -21.85 28.82 -19.07
C ASN A 68 -20.74 29.75 -18.50
N PRO A 69 -19.80 30.21 -19.35
CA PRO A 69 -18.72 31.11 -18.92
C PRO A 69 -19.20 32.44 -18.31
N LEU A 70 -20.38 32.93 -18.69
CA LEU A 70 -20.93 34.19 -18.18
C LEU A 70 -21.36 34.05 -16.72
N MET A 71 -22.12 33.00 -16.40
CA MET A 71 -22.54 32.69 -15.04
C MET A 71 -21.34 32.42 -14.14
N LYS A 72 -20.32 31.71 -14.65
CA LYS A 72 -19.06 31.53 -13.93
C LYS A 72 -18.42 32.86 -13.55
N LYS A 73 -18.30 33.81 -14.49
CA LYS A 73 -17.75 35.15 -14.19
C LYS A 73 -18.57 35.91 -13.15
N VAL A 74 -19.91 35.86 -13.24
CA VAL A 74 -20.79 36.49 -12.24
C VAL A 74 -20.57 35.87 -10.86
N PHE A 75 -20.51 34.55 -10.79
CA PHE A 75 -20.27 33.81 -9.55
C PHE A 75 -18.87 34.06 -8.97
N ASP A 76 -17.83 34.14 -9.80
CA ASP A 76 -16.46 34.45 -9.38
C ASP A 76 -16.35 35.82 -8.68
N VAL A 77 -17.18 36.81 -9.06
CA VAL A 77 -17.24 38.11 -8.37
C VAL A 77 -17.83 37.95 -6.97
N TYR A 78 -18.93 37.19 -6.81
CA TYR A 78 -19.48 36.86 -5.49
C TYR A 78 -18.47 36.11 -4.62
N LEU A 79 -17.73 35.16 -5.21
CA LEU A 79 -16.72 34.39 -4.51
C LEU A 79 -15.53 35.26 -4.08
N CYS A 80 -15.12 36.22 -4.93
CA CYS A 80 -14.06 37.19 -4.62
C CYS A 80 -14.38 38.00 -3.35
N PHE A 81 -15.65 38.37 -3.13
CA PHE A 81 -16.05 39.04 -1.88
C PHE A 81 -15.81 38.17 -0.64
N LEU A 82 -15.97 36.85 -0.73
CA LEU A 82 -15.70 35.93 0.39
C LEU A 82 -14.21 35.64 0.57
N GLN A 83 -13.44 35.63 -0.52
CA GLN A 83 -12.00 35.36 -0.52
C GLN A 83 -11.15 36.53 -0.02
N LYS A 84 -11.69 37.75 -0.07
CA LYS A 84 -11.01 38.97 0.39
C LYS A 84 -11.51 39.38 1.78
N HIS A 85 -10.68 40.10 2.53
CA HIS A 85 -11.08 40.64 3.83
C HIS A 85 -12.07 41.79 3.63
N GLN A 86 -13.30 41.59 4.08
CA GLN A 86 -14.39 42.55 3.99
C GLN A 86 -14.87 42.99 5.36
N SER A 87 -15.55 44.14 5.44
CA SER A 87 -16.19 44.59 6.67
C SER A 87 -17.34 43.66 7.07
N GLU A 88 -17.71 43.67 8.37
CA GLU A 88 -18.82 42.85 8.86
C GLU A 88 -20.14 43.18 8.15
N THR A 89 -20.40 44.47 7.93
CA THR A 89 -21.59 44.96 7.24
C THR A 89 -21.60 44.54 5.77
N ALA A 90 -20.46 44.63 5.07
CA ALA A 90 -20.36 44.17 3.69
C ALA A 90 -20.65 42.66 3.59
N LEU A 91 -20.05 41.83 4.45
CA LEU A 91 -20.27 40.38 4.43
C LEU A 91 -21.73 39.98 4.68
N LYS A 92 -22.44 40.65 5.60
CA LYS A 92 -23.88 40.40 5.82
C LYS A 92 -24.72 40.61 4.55
N ASN A 93 -24.39 41.65 3.79
CA ASN A 93 -25.04 41.94 2.52
C ASN A 93 -24.62 40.96 1.42
N VAL A 94 -23.35 40.55 1.39
CA VAL A 94 -22.85 39.49 0.48
C VAL A 94 -23.59 38.18 0.74
N PHE A 95 -23.74 37.74 1.99
CA PHE A 95 -24.50 36.52 2.31
C PHE A 95 -25.97 36.62 1.89
N THR A 96 -26.59 37.79 2.07
CA THR A 96 -27.97 38.03 1.62
C THR A 96 -28.09 37.97 0.10
N ALA A 97 -27.16 38.58 -0.63
CA ALA A 97 -27.11 38.53 -2.09
C ALA A 97 -26.88 37.11 -2.60
N LEU A 98 -26.00 36.33 -1.94
CA LEU A 98 -25.79 34.91 -2.23
C LEU A 98 -27.06 34.07 -2.01
N ARG A 99 -27.82 34.29 -0.93
CA ARG A 99 -29.14 33.63 -0.74
C ARG A 99 -30.09 33.93 -1.91
N SER A 100 -30.13 35.19 -2.35
CA SER A 100 -30.93 35.58 -3.51
C SER A 100 -30.47 34.90 -4.81
N LEU A 101 -29.16 34.82 -5.03
CA LEU A 101 -28.57 34.16 -6.20
C LEU A 101 -28.92 32.66 -6.25
N ILE A 102 -28.70 31.94 -5.14
CA ILE A 102 -29.00 30.50 -5.03
C ILE A 102 -30.48 30.25 -5.31
N TYR A 103 -31.37 31.06 -4.71
CA TYR A 103 -32.80 30.92 -4.92
C TYR A 103 -33.24 31.20 -6.36
N LYS A 104 -32.61 32.17 -7.04
CA LYS A 104 -32.93 32.54 -8.43
C LYS A 104 -32.40 31.52 -9.44
N PHE A 105 -31.28 30.86 -9.15
CA PHE A 105 -30.56 29.98 -10.06
C PHE A 105 -30.23 28.60 -9.43
N PRO A 106 -31.22 27.83 -8.96
CA PRO A 106 -30.97 26.57 -8.25
C PRO A 106 -30.33 25.50 -9.14
N SER A 107 -30.68 25.46 -10.43
CA SER A 107 -30.09 24.51 -11.40
C SER A 107 -28.57 24.66 -11.52
N THR A 108 -28.06 25.89 -11.37
CA THR A 108 -26.61 26.17 -11.46
C THR A 108 -25.84 25.50 -10.32
N PHE A 109 -26.44 25.38 -9.14
CA PHE A 109 -25.80 24.76 -7.99
C PHE A 109 -26.09 23.27 -7.90
N TYR A 110 -27.25 22.81 -8.38
CA TYR A 110 -27.77 21.47 -8.11
C TYR A 110 -27.90 20.53 -9.30
N GLU A 111 -27.64 21.00 -10.52
CA GLU A 111 -27.70 20.20 -11.74
C GLU A 111 -26.36 20.31 -12.49
N GLY A 112 -25.97 19.31 -13.27
CA GLY A 112 -24.71 19.31 -14.01
C GLY A 112 -23.46 19.35 -13.11
N ARG A 113 -22.46 20.18 -13.44
CA ARG A 113 -21.16 20.23 -12.73
C ARG A 113 -21.27 20.78 -11.30
N ALA A 114 -20.59 20.16 -10.35
CA ALA A 114 -20.65 20.54 -8.93
C ALA A 114 -19.66 21.66 -8.54
N ASP A 115 -18.91 22.22 -9.48
CA ASP A 115 -17.82 23.18 -9.27
C ASP A 115 -18.27 24.45 -8.51
N MET A 116 -19.40 25.05 -8.89
CA MET A 116 -19.92 26.25 -8.21
C MET A 116 -20.42 25.93 -6.79
N CYS A 117 -21.08 24.78 -6.60
CA CYS A 117 -21.51 24.33 -5.27
C CYS A 117 -20.30 24.02 -4.37
N ALA A 118 -19.29 23.34 -4.90
CA ALA A 118 -18.04 23.02 -4.22
C ALA A 118 -17.31 24.29 -3.76
N ALA A 119 -17.09 25.25 -4.67
CA ALA A 119 -16.42 26.50 -4.38
C ALA A 119 -17.18 27.33 -3.33
N LEU A 120 -18.51 27.38 -3.43
CA LEU A 120 -19.34 28.09 -2.47
C LEU A 120 -19.29 27.43 -1.07
N CYS A 121 -19.45 26.10 -1.00
CA CYS A 121 -19.35 25.35 0.25
C CYS A 121 -18.00 25.60 0.94
N TYR A 122 -16.90 25.55 0.19
CA TYR A 122 -15.56 25.77 0.71
C TYR A 122 -15.38 27.17 1.32
N GLU A 123 -15.80 28.24 0.63
CA GLU A 123 -15.69 29.60 1.18
C GLU A 123 -16.67 29.86 2.35
N ILE A 124 -17.89 29.31 2.31
CA ILE A 124 -18.83 29.42 3.45
C ILE A 124 -18.24 28.75 4.69
N LEU A 125 -17.62 27.57 4.54
CA LEU A 125 -17.01 26.84 5.64
C LEU A 125 -15.82 27.59 6.25
N LYS A 126 -15.04 28.35 5.46
CA LYS A 126 -14.04 29.29 5.99
C LYS A 126 -14.71 30.36 6.86
N CYS A 127 -15.81 30.96 6.39
CA CYS A 127 -16.57 31.93 7.17
C CYS A 127 -17.16 31.33 8.45
N CYS A 128 -17.55 30.05 8.45
CA CYS A 128 -17.98 29.32 9.65
C CYS A 128 -16.87 29.19 10.71
N ASN A 129 -15.60 29.39 10.36
CA ASN A 129 -14.47 29.44 11.30
C ASN A 129 -14.01 30.87 11.65
N SER A 130 -14.76 31.90 11.26
CA SER A 130 -14.40 33.31 11.53
C SER A 130 -14.28 33.60 13.03
N LYS A 131 -13.40 34.53 13.40
CA LYS A 131 -13.27 35.05 14.77
C LYS A 131 -14.57 35.75 15.23
N LEU A 132 -15.31 36.38 14.31
CA LEU A 132 -16.53 37.14 14.57
C LEU A 132 -17.76 36.22 14.65
N SER A 133 -18.52 36.28 15.75
CA SER A 133 -19.71 35.44 15.97
C SER A 133 -20.87 35.75 15.04
N SER A 134 -21.02 37.03 14.65
CA SER A 134 -22.04 37.48 13.70
C SER A 134 -21.83 36.86 12.32
N ILE A 135 -20.61 36.88 11.80
CA ILE A 135 -20.24 36.24 10.53
C ILE A 135 -20.44 34.73 10.59
N ARG A 136 -20.05 34.08 11.69
CA ARG A 136 -20.28 32.63 11.87
C ARG A 136 -21.77 32.28 11.80
N THR A 137 -22.63 33.09 12.43
CA THR A 137 -24.08 32.88 12.42
C THR A 137 -24.64 32.99 11.01
N GLU A 138 -24.31 34.05 10.28
CA GLU A 138 -24.79 34.26 8.91
C GLU A 138 -24.30 33.20 7.93
N ALA A 139 -23.01 32.82 8.02
CA ALA A 139 -22.43 31.74 7.21
C ALA A 139 -23.10 30.40 7.49
N SER A 140 -23.34 30.07 8.76
CA SER A 140 -24.04 28.84 9.17
C SER A 140 -25.48 28.79 8.64
N GLN A 141 -26.17 29.92 8.66
CA GLN A 141 -27.52 30.05 8.09
C GLN A 141 -27.53 29.96 6.57
N LEU A 142 -26.52 30.52 5.89
CA LEU A 142 -26.37 30.38 4.43
C LEU A 142 -26.08 28.92 4.05
N LEU A 143 -25.23 28.23 4.80
CA LEU A 143 -24.96 26.81 4.58
C LEU A 143 -26.21 25.95 4.78
N TYR A 144 -26.96 26.21 5.86
CA TYR A 144 -28.27 25.61 6.09
C TYR A 144 -29.25 25.87 4.93
N PHE A 145 -29.30 27.11 4.45
CA PHE A 145 -30.13 27.49 3.31
C PHE A 145 -29.74 26.72 2.04
N LEU A 146 -28.45 26.55 1.78
CA LEU A 146 -27.94 25.78 0.64
C LEU A 146 -28.33 24.29 0.72
N MET A 147 -28.35 23.71 1.92
CA MET A 147 -28.82 22.33 2.14
C MET A 147 -30.33 22.23 1.93
N ARG A 148 -31.10 23.16 2.51
CA ARG A 148 -32.55 23.20 2.40
C ARG A 148 -33.00 23.41 0.94
N ASN A 149 -32.36 24.34 0.24
CA ASN A 149 -32.72 24.65 -1.15
C ASN A 149 -32.36 23.48 -2.09
N ASN A 150 -31.27 22.74 -1.81
CA ASN A 150 -30.98 21.49 -2.51
C ASN A 150 -32.06 20.43 -2.26
N PHE A 151 -32.50 20.28 -1.00
CA PHE A 151 -33.57 19.36 -0.63
C PHE A 151 -34.91 19.71 -1.30
N ASP A 152 -35.27 20.99 -1.36
CA ASP A 152 -36.47 21.44 -2.05
C ASP A 152 -36.36 21.22 -3.57
N TYR A 153 -35.19 21.44 -4.17
CA TYR A 153 -34.93 21.23 -5.61
C TYR A 153 -35.09 19.76 -6.02
N THR A 154 -34.66 18.81 -5.19
CA THR A 154 -34.78 17.36 -5.46
C THR A 154 -36.17 16.79 -5.13
N GLY A 155 -37.17 17.65 -4.88
CA GLY A 155 -38.51 17.23 -4.52
C GLY A 155 -38.61 16.65 -3.11
N LYS A 156 -37.83 17.19 -2.15
CA LYS A 156 -37.80 16.80 -0.74
C LYS A 156 -37.39 15.36 -0.50
N LYS A 157 -36.48 14.85 -1.34
CA LYS A 157 -35.94 13.49 -1.24
C LYS A 157 -34.57 13.46 -0.57
N SER A 158 -33.66 14.34 -0.97
CA SER A 158 -32.30 14.36 -0.41
C SER A 158 -31.55 15.66 -0.73
N PHE A 159 -30.47 15.95 0.00
CA PHE A 159 -29.54 17.05 -0.32
C PHE A 159 -28.12 16.52 -0.56
N VAL A 160 -28.00 15.35 -1.18
CA VAL A 160 -26.71 14.63 -1.25
C VAL A 160 -25.62 15.46 -1.91
N ARG A 161 -25.94 16.29 -2.90
CA ARG A 161 -24.95 17.14 -3.56
C ARG A 161 -24.31 18.12 -2.59
N THR A 162 -25.10 18.92 -1.88
CA THR A 162 -24.56 19.83 -0.86
C THR A 162 -23.87 19.05 0.27
N HIS A 163 -24.43 17.91 0.68
CA HIS A 163 -23.84 17.02 1.70
C HIS A 163 -22.42 16.57 1.31
N LEU A 164 -22.23 16.06 0.09
CA LEU A 164 -20.93 15.61 -0.43
C LEU A 164 -19.94 16.77 -0.54
N GLN A 165 -20.36 17.88 -1.14
CA GLN A 165 -19.49 19.04 -1.31
C GLN A 165 -19.04 19.63 0.04
N VAL A 166 -19.91 19.65 1.05
CA VAL A 166 -19.52 20.05 2.40
C VAL A 166 -18.45 19.13 2.99
N ILE A 167 -18.58 17.81 2.84
CA ILE A 167 -17.58 16.86 3.36
C ILE A 167 -16.24 17.04 2.63
N ILE A 168 -16.26 17.13 1.29
CA ILE A 168 -15.06 17.36 0.48
C ILE A 168 -14.37 18.67 0.88
N SER A 169 -15.14 19.76 0.98
CA SER A 169 -14.63 21.07 1.37
C SER A 169 -14.05 21.06 2.79
N VAL A 170 -14.68 20.37 3.75
CA VAL A 170 -14.10 20.20 5.10
C VAL A 170 -12.76 19.48 5.01
N SER A 171 -12.66 18.39 4.24
CA SER A 171 -11.39 17.67 4.05
C SER A 171 -10.31 18.52 3.39
N GLN A 172 -10.66 19.37 2.41
CA GLN A 172 -9.72 20.29 1.76
C GLN A 172 -9.22 21.40 2.71
N LEU A 173 -10.14 22.05 3.42
CA LEU A 173 -9.79 23.17 4.32
C LEU A 173 -8.86 22.76 5.46
N ILE A 174 -8.98 21.49 5.85
CA ILE A 174 -8.12 20.87 6.83
C ILE A 174 -6.68 20.72 6.32
N ALA A 175 -6.50 20.36 5.03
CA ALA A 175 -5.17 20.28 4.41
C ALA A 175 -4.51 21.66 4.27
N ASP A 176 -5.31 22.72 4.10
CA ASP A 176 -4.84 24.10 3.94
C ASP A 176 -4.47 24.83 5.26
N VAL A 177 -4.21 24.10 6.36
CA VAL A 177 -3.77 24.62 7.68
C VAL A 177 -4.76 25.62 8.33
N VAL A 178 -5.97 25.76 7.80
CA VAL A 178 -7.03 26.53 8.45
C VAL A 178 -7.49 25.71 9.66
N GLY A 179 -7.23 26.17 10.89
CA GLY A 179 -7.56 25.46 12.12
C GLY A 179 -9.08 25.29 12.36
N ILE A 180 -9.75 24.47 11.54
CA ILE A 180 -11.22 24.26 11.52
C ILE A 180 -11.70 23.33 12.65
N GLY A 181 -10.81 22.71 13.43
CA GLY A 181 -11.15 21.89 14.60
C GLY A 181 -11.54 22.66 15.87
N GLY A 182 -11.45 24.01 15.87
CA GLY A 182 -11.65 24.82 17.07
C GLY A 182 -13.11 24.93 17.55
N THR A 183 -13.29 25.43 18.78
CA THR A 183 -14.61 25.67 19.40
C THR A 183 -15.52 26.56 18.55
N ARG A 184 -14.95 27.48 17.78
CA ARG A 184 -15.67 28.39 16.87
C ARG A 184 -16.43 27.65 15.78
N PHE A 185 -15.80 26.66 15.15
CA PHE A 185 -16.44 25.89 14.11
C PHE A 185 -17.50 24.94 14.69
N GLN A 186 -17.25 24.37 15.87
CA GLN A 186 -18.25 23.57 16.59
C GLN A 186 -19.51 24.39 16.96
N GLN A 187 -19.35 25.68 17.30
CA GLN A 187 -20.48 26.59 17.48
C GLN A 187 -21.28 26.75 16.18
N SER A 188 -20.62 26.97 15.04
CA SER A 188 -21.26 27.06 13.72
C SER A 188 -22.06 25.80 13.38
N LEU A 189 -21.49 24.61 13.60
CA LEU A 189 -22.20 23.33 13.45
C LEU A 189 -23.43 23.20 14.36
N SER A 190 -23.35 23.77 15.57
CA SER A 190 -24.47 23.77 16.51
C SER A 190 -25.59 24.71 16.04
N ILE A 191 -25.25 25.85 15.46
CA ILE A 191 -26.20 26.77 14.82
C ILE A 191 -26.95 26.07 13.68
N ILE A 192 -26.24 25.35 12.80
CA ILE A 192 -26.85 24.59 11.69
C ILE A 192 -27.87 23.57 12.21
N ASN A 193 -27.50 22.80 13.24
CA ASN A 193 -28.41 21.82 13.85
C ASN A 193 -29.64 22.49 14.49
N ASN A 194 -29.45 23.63 15.15
CA ASN A 194 -30.55 24.39 15.74
C ASN A 194 -31.50 24.91 14.65
N CYS A 195 -30.98 25.41 13.52
CA CYS A 195 -31.78 25.80 12.36
C CYS A 195 -32.61 24.62 11.84
N ALA A 196 -31.99 23.45 11.64
CA ALA A 196 -32.68 22.25 11.15
C ALA A 196 -33.76 21.73 12.11
N ASN A 197 -33.53 21.77 13.42
CA ASN A 197 -34.51 21.34 14.42
C ASN A 197 -35.68 22.34 14.58
N SER A 198 -35.43 23.63 14.36
CA SER A 198 -36.42 24.70 14.55
C SER A 198 -37.37 24.87 13.38
N ASP A 199 -36.99 24.36 12.20
CA ASP A 199 -37.74 24.53 10.96
C ASP A 199 -39.00 23.65 10.90
N ARG A 200 -40.16 24.28 11.10
CA ARG A 200 -41.46 23.60 11.19
C ARG A 200 -41.89 22.93 9.88
N LEU A 201 -41.43 23.42 8.72
CA LEU A 201 -41.88 22.95 7.41
C LEU A 201 -41.30 21.59 7.00
N ILE A 202 -40.24 21.13 7.69
CA ILE A 202 -39.49 19.92 7.36
C ILE A 202 -39.43 18.89 8.50
N LYS A 203 -40.14 19.14 9.62
CA LYS A 203 -40.16 18.25 10.80
C LYS A 203 -40.64 16.82 10.52
N HIS A 204 -41.42 16.61 9.46
CA HIS A 204 -41.94 15.30 9.05
C HIS A 204 -41.10 14.60 7.98
N THR A 205 -39.89 15.10 7.69
CA THR A 205 -38.97 14.56 6.67
C THR A 205 -37.67 14.05 7.31
N SER A 206 -36.88 13.25 6.59
CA SER A 206 -35.55 12.78 7.04
C SER A 206 -34.51 13.91 7.10
N PHE A 207 -34.80 15.10 6.57
CA PHE A 207 -33.81 16.17 6.45
C PHE A 207 -33.13 16.54 7.79
N SER A 208 -33.87 16.58 8.89
CA SER A 208 -33.28 16.91 10.20
C SER A 208 -32.34 15.81 10.71
N SER A 209 -32.62 14.53 10.45
CA SER A 209 -31.68 13.44 10.78
C SER A 209 -30.46 13.48 9.87
N ASP A 210 -30.66 13.75 8.58
CA ASP A 210 -29.59 13.78 7.57
C ASP A 210 -28.59 14.93 7.84
N VAL A 211 -29.07 16.10 8.30
CA VAL A 211 -28.21 17.23 8.74
C VAL A 211 -27.43 16.89 10.02
N LYS A 212 -28.05 16.16 10.96
CA LYS A 212 -27.35 15.68 12.18
C LYS A 212 -26.25 14.69 11.82
N ASP A 213 -26.54 13.76 10.92
CA ASP A 213 -25.58 12.78 10.44
C ASP A 213 -24.42 13.43 9.69
N LEU A 214 -24.70 14.42 8.83
CA LEU A 214 -23.65 15.24 8.20
C LEU A 214 -22.76 15.91 9.25
N THR A 215 -23.37 16.55 10.25
CA THR A 215 -22.59 17.21 11.31
C THR A 215 -21.73 16.21 12.07
N LYS A 216 -22.26 15.01 12.36
CA LYS A 216 -21.50 13.93 13.01
C LYS A 216 -20.31 13.50 12.16
N ARG A 217 -20.52 13.30 10.85
CA ARG A 217 -19.43 12.99 9.90
C ARG A 217 -18.37 14.08 9.86
N ILE A 218 -18.76 15.36 9.80
CA ILE A 218 -17.83 16.50 9.85
C ILE A 218 -17.00 16.45 11.15
N ARG A 219 -17.63 16.20 12.30
CA ARG A 219 -16.90 16.06 13.58
C ARG A 219 -15.90 14.91 13.54
N THR A 220 -16.27 13.76 12.97
CA THR A 220 -15.35 12.63 12.79
C THR A 220 -14.14 13.01 11.93
N VAL A 221 -14.33 13.71 10.80
CA VAL A 221 -13.21 14.20 9.97
C VAL A 221 -12.31 15.14 10.75
N LEU A 222 -12.90 16.08 11.51
CA LEU A 222 -12.13 17.04 12.31
C LEU A 222 -11.32 16.37 13.41
N MET A 223 -11.91 15.41 14.13
CA MET A 223 -11.23 14.63 15.17
C MET A 223 -10.09 13.81 14.57
N ALA A 224 -10.38 13.04 13.52
CA ALA A 224 -9.36 12.23 12.87
C ALA A 224 -8.23 13.09 12.29
N THR A 225 -8.52 14.31 11.82
CA THR A 225 -7.43 15.16 11.32
C THR A 225 -6.65 15.86 12.42
N ALA A 226 -7.28 16.18 13.56
CA ALA A 226 -6.53 16.62 14.74
C ALA A 226 -5.51 15.53 15.14
N GLN A 227 -5.96 14.27 15.17
CA GLN A 227 -5.08 13.11 15.40
C GLN A 227 -3.99 12.98 14.32
N MET A 228 -4.33 13.16 13.03
CA MET A 228 -3.33 13.12 11.95
C MET A 228 -2.23 14.17 12.12
N LYS A 229 -2.57 15.37 12.62
CA LYS A 229 -1.59 16.42 12.90
C LYS A 229 -0.70 16.06 14.10
N GLU A 230 -1.28 15.48 15.16
CA GLU A 230 -0.51 14.99 16.31
C GLU A 230 0.47 13.87 15.92
N HIS A 231 0.13 13.10 14.89
CA HIS A 231 0.93 12.00 14.36
C HIS A 231 1.65 12.32 13.05
N GLU A 232 1.89 13.60 12.71
CA GLU A 232 2.53 13.98 11.44
C GLU A 232 3.95 13.39 11.29
N ASN A 233 4.63 13.16 12.41
CA ASN A 233 5.98 12.56 12.45
C ASN A 233 5.97 11.02 12.41
N ASP A 234 4.81 10.37 12.58
CA ASP A 234 4.65 8.91 12.50
C ASP A 234 3.95 8.55 11.17
N PRO A 235 4.72 8.24 10.10
CA PRO A 235 4.15 8.04 8.78
C PRO A 235 3.23 6.82 8.71
N GLU A 236 3.50 5.78 9.49
CA GLU A 236 2.64 4.60 9.56
C GLU A 236 1.30 4.90 10.23
N MET A 237 1.29 5.62 11.35
CA MET A 237 0.05 6.03 12.02
C MET A 237 -0.77 7.01 11.16
N LEU A 238 -0.10 7.95 10.49
CA LEU A 238 -0.76 8.90 9.59
C LEU A 238 -1.52 8.18 8.47
N VAL A 239 -0.91 7.17 7.84
CA VAL A 239 -1.53 6.36 6.79
C VAL A 239 -2.68 5.51 7.36
N ASP A 240 -2.56 4.97 8.56
CA ASP A 240 -3.65 4.22 9.22
C ASP A 240 -4.87 5.10 9.51
N LEU A 241 -4.65 6.32 10.01
CA LEU A 241 -5.73 7.29 10.26
C LEU A 241 -6.42 7.70 8.96
N GLN A 242 -5.65 7.96 7.90
CA GLN A 242 -6.20 8.25 6.56
C GLN A 242 -7.00 7.08 6.01
N TYR A 243 -6.51 5.85 6.15
CA TYR A 243 -7.24 4.67 5.73
C TYR A 243 -8.53 4.47 6.54
N SER A 244 -8.50 4.69 7.86
CA SER A 244 -9.69 4.62 8.72
C SER A 244 -10.76 5.61 8.28
N LEU A 245 -10.35 6.85 7.98
CA LEU A 245 -11.22 7.87 7.38
C LEU A 245 -11.76 7.43 6.02
N ALA A 246 -10.88 6.98 5.11
CA ALA A 246 -11.27 6.49 3.79
C ALA A 246 -12.28 5.34 3.89
N LYS A 247 -12.11 4.44 4.86
CA LYS A 247 -12.99 3.29 5.10
C LYS A 247 -14.35 3.71 5.63
N SER A 248 -14.42 4.75 6.46
CA SER A 248 -15.69 5.34 6.92
C SER A 248 -16.55 5.91 5.78
N TYR A 249 -15.92 6.17 4.62
CA TYR A 249 -16.55 6.64 3.39
C TYR A 249 -16.66 5.58 2.30
N ALA A 250 -16.49 4.28 2.61
CA ALA A 250 -16.60 3.19 1.63
C ALA A 250 -17.95 3.19 0.88
N SER A 251 -19.02 3.71 1.49
CA SER A 251 -20.33 3.86 0.83
C SER A 251 -20.42 5.04 -0.16
N THR A 252 -19.41 5.92 -0.22
CA THR A 252 -19.37 7.13 -1.06
C THR A 252 -18.12 7.11 -1.96
N PRO A 253 -18.26 6.70 -3.24
CA PRO A 253 -17.11 6.45 -4.12
C PRO A 253 -16.17 7.64 -4.32
N GLU A 254 -16.69 8.86 -4.45
CA GLU A 254 -15.89 10.07 -4.69
C GLU A 254 -14.98 10.41 -3.48
N LEU A 255 -15.51 10.25 -2.27
CA LEU A 255 -14.74 10.43 -1.04
C LEU A 255 -13.71 9.32 -0.87
N ARG A 256 -14.10 8.06 -1.09
CA ARG A 256 -13.18 6.92 -1.06
C ARG A 256 -12.02 7.11 -2.04
N LYS A 257 -12.30 7.55 -3.29
CA LYS A 257 -11.29 7.91 -4.29
C LYS A 257 -10.36 9.02 -3.80
N THR A 258 -10.91 10.13 -3.30
CA THR A 258 -10.13 11.29 -2.84
C THR A 258 -9.10 10.90 -1.77
N TRP A 259 -9.49 10.06 -0.82
CA TRP A 259 -8.60 9.58 0.23
C TRP A 259 -7.55 8.59 -0.28
N LEU A 260 -7.93 7.64 -1.14
CA LEU A 260 -6.97 6.71 -1.75
C LEU A 260 -5.94 7.44 -2.62
N ASP A 261 -6.36 8.45 -3.39
CA ASP A 261 -5.45 9.32 -4.16
C ASP A 261 -4.50 10.09 -3.25
N SER A 262 -4.98 10.55 -2.08
CA SER A 262 -4.14 11.21 -1.08
C SER A 262 -3.11 10.28 -0.48
N MET A 263 -3.50 9.05 -0.14
CA MET A 263 -2.58 8.02 0.34
C MET A 263 -1.54 7.68 -0.72
N ALA A 264 -1.95 7.54 -2.00
CA ALA A 264 -1.03 7.28 -3.11
C ALA A 264 0.05 8.36 -3.24
N ARG A 265 -0.31 9.65 -3.12
CA ARG A 265 0.66 10.76 -3.14
C ARG A 265 1.67 10.69 -2.00
N ILE A 266 1.25 10.29 -0.81
CA ILE A 266 2.14 10.12 0.35
C ILE A 266 3.08 8.95 0.13
N HIS A 267 2.58 7.82 -0.35
CA HIS A 267 3.40 6.65 -0.68
C HIS A 267 4.45 6.97 -1.75
N VAL A 268 4.08 7.73 -2.79
CA VAL A 268 5.04 8.21 -3.79
C VAL A 268 6.11 9.11 -3.15
N LYS A 269 5.72 10.03 -2.26
CA LYS A 269 6.65 10.90 -1.53
C LYS A 269 7.62 10.11 -0.65
N ASN A 270 7.15 9.01 -0.05
CA ASN A 270 7.94 8.15 0.83
C ASN A 270 8.78 7.10 0.07
N GLY A 271 8.55 6.93 -1.24
CA GLY A 271 9.18 5.88 -2.04
C GLY A 271 8.52 4.49 -1.94
N ASP A 272 7.35 4.40 -1.31
CA ASP A 272 6.55 3.19 -1.14
C ASP A 272 5.70 2.92 -2.41
N LEU A 273 6.37 2.69 -3.54
CA LEU A 273 5.72 2.66 -4.85
C LEU A 273 4.73 1.50 -5.04
N SER A 274 4.95 0.36 -4.38
CA SER A 274 4.00 -0.77 -4.41
C SER A 274 2.67 -0.40 -3.75
N GLU A 275 2.72 0.30 -2.63
CA GLU A 275 1.56 0.75 -1.88
C GLU A 275 0.78 1.82 -2.67
N ALA A 276 1.50 2.75 -3.32
CA ALA A 276 0.90 3.71 -4.26
C ALA A 276 0.19 3.02 -5.43
N ALA A 277 0.82 2.01 -6.05
CA ALA A 277 0.21 1.25 -7.14
C ALA A 277 -1.07 0.54 -6.68
N MET A 278 -1.09 -0.02 -5.45
CA MET A 278 -2.30 -0.62 -4.90
C MET A 278 -3.40 0.42 -4.64
N CYS A 279 -3.08 1.64 -4.22
CA CYS A 279 -4.07 2.72 -4.13
C CYS A 279 -4.73 3.00 -5.50
N TYR A 280 -3.96 3.07 -6.58
CA TYR A 280 -4.52 3.25 -7.93
C TYR A 280 -5.39 2.07 -8.36
N VAL A 281 -4.96 0.84 -8.09
CA VAL A 281 -5.75 -0.38 -8.39
C VAL A 281 -7.09 -0.35 -7.64
N HIS A 282 -7.09 0.02 -6.36
CA HIS A 282 -8.32 0.15 -5.57
C HIS A 282 -9.24 1.25 -6.11
N VAL A 283 -8.71 2.43 -6.47
CA VAL A 283 -9.50 3.51 -7.09
C VAL A 283 -10.10 3.07 -8.42
N THR A 284 -9.31 2.39 -9.25
CA THR A 284 -9.74 1.94 -10.58
C THR A 284 -10.83 0.88 -10.47
N ALA A 285 -10.69 -0.07 -9.55
CA ALA A 285 -11.72 -1.06 -9.29
C ALA A 285 -13.01 -0.45 -8.74
N LEU A 286 -12.92 0.53 -7.85
CA LEU A 286 -14.08 1.27 -7.34
C LEU A 286 -14.83 1.98 -8.47
N VAL A 287 -14.11 2.65 -9.39
CA VAL A 287 -14.71 3.32 -10.56
C VAL A 287 -15.27 2.29 -11.55
N ALA A 288 -14.58 1.17 -11.77
CA ALA A 288 -15.06 0.09 -12.62
C ALA A 288 -16.36 -0.54 -12.07
N GLU A 289 -16.44 -0.80 -10.77
CA GLU A 289 -17.65 -1.29 -10.10
C GLU A 289 -18.80 -0.28 -10.22
N TYR A 290 -18.52 1.01 -10.00
CA TYR A 290 -19.48 2.08 -10.20
C TYR A 290 -20.05 2.13 -11.62
N LEU A 291 -19.18 2.12 -12.63
CA LEU A 291 -19.59 2.12 -14.04
C LEU A 291 -20.35 0.84 -14.41
N THR A 292 -19.95 -0.30 -13.85
CA THR A 292 -20.66 -1.58 -14.06
C THR A 292 -22.06 -1.54 -13.47
N ARG A 293 -22.25 -0.93 -12.29
CA ARG A 293 -23.58 -0.77 -11.67
C ARG A 293 -24.46 0.26 -12.39
N LYS A 294 -23.91 1.42 -12.77
CA LYS A 294 -24.60 2.36 -13.68
C LYS A 294 -24.95 1.72 -15.03
N GLY A 295 -24.06 0.87 -15.52
CA GLY A 295 -24.17 0.16 -16.80
C GLY A 295 -25.13 -1.03 -16.79
N LYS A 296 -25.71 -1.43 -15.66
CA LYS A 296 -26.82 -2.41 -15.63
C LYS A 296 -28.08 -1.89 -16.37
N GLU A 297 -28.15 -0.59 -16.70
CA GLU A 297 -29.13 -0.03 -17.64
C GLU A 297 -28.60 0.23 -19.07
N LEU A 298 -27.28 0.15 -19.33
CA LEU A 298 -26.74 0.33 -20.68
C LEU A 298 -26.87 -0.98 -21.48
N SER A 299 -28.10 -1.26 -21.91
CA SER A 299 -28.53 -2.43 -22.68
C SER A 299 -27.94 -2.54 -24.10
N CYS A 300 -26.75 -2.00 -24.39
CA CYS A 300 -26.18 -1.98 -25.74
C CYS A 300 -25.13 -3.07 -26.05
N TYR A 301 -25.06 -4.17 -25.29
CA TYR A 301 -24.21 -5.33 -25.61
C TYR A 301 -24.96 -6.50 -26.27
N LYS A 302 -26.16 -6.27 -26.81
CA LYS A 302 -26.96 -7.29 -27.51
C LYS A 302 -27.40 -6.84 -28.91
N THR A 303 -26.48 -6.82 -29.88
CA THR A 303 -26.71 -6.98 -31.35
C THR A 303 -25.36 -6.71 -32.02
N VAL A 304 -24.71 -7.58 -32.79
CA VAL A 304 -25.15 -8.34 -33.98
C VAL A 304 -24.31 -9.63 -34.14
N GLN A 305 -25.00 -10.74 -34.39
CA GLN A 305 -24.64 -12.01 -35.07
C GLN A 305 -23.19 -12.55 -35.06
N SER A 306 -23.04 -13.77 -34.51
CA SER A 306 -22.84 -15.01 -35.29
C SER A 306 -22.14 -16.08 -34.43
N SER A 307 -22.71 -17.28 -34.45
CA SER A 307 -22.24 -18.47 -33.75
C SER A 307 -20.84 -18.90 -34.21
N ARG A 308 -19.82 -18.79 -33.35
CA ARG A 308 -18.82 -19.88 -33.16
C ARG A 308 -17.79 -19.75 -32.03
N ASP A 309 -17.58 -18.61 -31.35
CA ASP A 309 -16.60 -18.56 -30.25
C ASP A 309 -17.22 -18.24 -28.89
N LYS A 310 -17.55 -19.32 -28.16
CA LYS A 310 -18.15 -19.26 -26.82
C LYS A 310 -17.14 -18.96 -25.70
N LYS A 311 -15.85 -18.82 -26.02
CA LYS A 311 -14.75 -18.67 -25.03
C LYS A 311 -14.25 -17.23 -24.85
N ILE A 312 -14.58 -16.32 -25.79
CA ILE A 312 -14.24 -14.89 -25.73
C ILE A 312 -15.49 -14.09 -25.31
N ARG A 313 -16.10 -14.47 -24.18
CA ARG A 313 -17.35 -13.85 -23.67
C ARG A 313 -17.21 -13.19 -22.30
N SER A 314 -15.99 -13.04 -21.77
CA SER A 314 -15.78 -12.68 -20.36
C SER A 314 -14.87 -11.45 -20.13
N TRP A 315 -14.27 -10.85 -21.17
CA TRP A 315 -13.09 -9.99 -20.99
C TRP A 315 -13.21 -8.55 -21.50
N GLY A 316 -14.41 -7.97 -21.52
CA GLY A 316 -14.60 -6.57 -21.91
C GLY A 316 -15.70 -5.90 -21.10
N GLY A 317 -15.33 -5.01 -20.18
CA GLY A 317 -16.19 -3.98 -19.58
C GLY A 317 -17.29 -4.40 -18.60
N GLY A 318 -17.45 -5.70 -18.28
CA GLY A 318 -18.56 -6.21 -17.46
C GLY A 318 -18.18 -6.79 -16.08
N GLN A 319 -16.92 -6.71 -15.69
CA GLN A 319 -16.42 -7.21 -14.41
C GLN A 319 -15.96 -5.99 -13.59
N GLY A 320 -16.71 -5.62 -12.56
CA GLY A 320 -16.37 -4.51 -11.65
C GLY A 320 -15.16 -4.84 -10.77
N CYS A 321 -15.33 -4.89 -9.45
CA CYS A 321 -14.21 -5.18 -8.54
C CYS A 321 -13.53 -6.55 -8.82
N THR A 322 -14.29 -7.54 -9.28
CA THR A 322 -13.78 -8.92 -9.48
C THR A 322 -12.72 -9.03 -10.58
N ALA A 323 -12.68 -8.12 -11.55
CA ALA A 323 -11.65 -8.09 -12.59
C ALA A 323 -10.24 -7.88 -11.99
N PHE A 324 -10.15 -7.09 -10.92
CA PHE A 324 -8.89 -6.72 -10.28
C PHE A 324 -8.46 -7.71 -9.20
N ARG A 325 -9.29 -8.72 -8.90
CA ARG A 325 -9.03 -9.71 -7.84
C ARG A 325 -7.78 -10.55 -8.10
N VAL A 326 -7.42 -10.74 -9.37
CA VAL A 326 -6.17 -11.43 -9.77
C VAL A 326 -4.93 -10.61 -9.43
N ILE A 327 -5.05 -9.28 -9.48
CA ILE A 327 -3.99 -8.34 -9.09
C ILE A 327 -3.90 -8.27 -7.58
N THR A 328 -5.03 -8.11 -6.88
CA THR A 328 -5.04 -8.19 -5.42
C THR A 328 -6.38 -8.69 -4.88
N PRO A 329 -6.38 -9.67 -3.95
CA PRO A 329 -7.61 -10.11 -3.30
C PRO A 329 -8.18 -9.06 -2.34
N ASN A 330 -7.41 -8.03 -1.99
CA ASN A 330 -7.85 -6.97 -1.08
C ASN A 330 -8.94 -6.07 -1.71
N ILE A 331 -9.21 -6.23 -3.02
CA ILE A 331 -10.23 -5.46 -3.73
C ILE A 331 -11.66 -5.74 -3.25
N ASP A 332 -11.86 -6.87 -2.56
CA ASP A 332 -13.14 -7.24 -1.97
C ASP A 332 -13.64 -6.16 -0.98
N GLU A 333 -12.76 -5.31 -0.45
CA GLU A 333 -13.14 -4.16 0.39
C GLU A 333 -13.96 -3.10 -0.35
N GLU A 334 -13.70 -2.88 -1.64
CA GLU A 334 -14.37 -1.85 -2.46
C GLU A 334 -15.74 -2.32 -2.95
N ALA A 335 -16.06 -3.62 -2.82
CA ALA A 335 -17.36 -4.17 -3.22
C ALA A 335 -18.53 -3.71 -2.31
N SER A 336 -18.22 -3.17 -1.12
CA SER A 336 -19.17 -2.72 -0.09
C SER A 336 -19.91 -1.40 -0.42
N MET A 337 -19.72 -0.86 -1.63
CA MET A 337 -20.41 0.33 -2.11
C MET A 337 -21.95 0.18 -2.00
N MET A 338 -22.63 1.18 -1.45
CA MET A 338 -24.11 1.25 -1.40
C MET A 338 -24.63 1.92 -2.69
N GLU A 339 -25.77 1.46 -3.22
CA GLU A 339 -26.41 2.03 -4.43
C GLU A 339 -27.21 3.33 -4.19
N ASP A 340 -27.23 3.89 -2.97
CA ASP A 340 -28.32 4.80 -2.60
C ASP A 340 -28.13 6.31 -2.87
N VAL A 341 -29.15 6.85 -3.55
CA VAL A 341 -29.72 8.21 -3.61
C VAL A 341 -28.79 9.43 -3.69
N GLY A 342 -27.71 9.35 -4.45
CA GLY A 342 -26.92 10.53 -4.84
C GLY A 342 -25.98 10.34 -6.02
N MET A 343 -25.97 9.13 -6.59
CA MET A 343 -25.04 8.72 -7.65
C MET A 343 -25.26 9.40 -9.01
N GLN A 344 -26.25 10.28 -9.17
CA GLN A 344 -26.47 10.95 -10.45
C GLN A 344 -25.36 11.96 -10.80
N ASP A 345 -24.65 12.49 -9.80
CA ASP A 345 -23.68 13.59 -9.95
C ASP A 345 -22.19 13.18 -10.03
N VAL A 346 -21.86 11.88 -9.97
CA VAL A 346 -20.44 11.46 -10.02
C VAL A 346 -19.96 11.43 -11.47
N HIS A 347 -18.90 12.20 -11.76
CA HIS A 347 -18.28 12.38 -13.08
C HIS A 347 -17.47 11.15 -13.55
N PHE A 348 -17.80 9.95 -13.09
CA PHE A 348 -17.16 8.74 -13.58
C PHE A 348 -17.76 8.36 -14.92
N ASN A 349 -16.90 8.36 -15.95
CA ASN A 349 -17.20 7.93 -17.30
C ASN A 349 -16.10 6.99 -17.80
N GLU A 350 -16.26 6.47 -19.02
CA GLU A 350 -15.29 5.54 -19.62
C GLU A 350 -13.90 6.18 -19.77
N ASP A 351 -13.83 7.49 -20.07
CA ASP A 351 -12.57 8.24 -20.21
C ASP A 351 -11.77 8.30 -18.91
N VAL A 352 -12.44 8.59 -17.79
CA VAL A 352 -11.82 8.56 -16.45
C VAL A 352 -11.32 7.15 -16.10
N LEU A 353 -12.06 6.10 -16.47
CA LEU A 353 -11.62 4.72 -16.22
C LEU A 353 -10.35 4.38 -17.04
N MET A 354 -10.28 4.81 -18.30
CA MET A 354 -9.08 4.60 -19.11
C MET A 354 -7.86 5.33 -18.55
N GLU A 355 -8.00 6.59 -18.12
CA GLU A 355 -6.92 7.34 -17.48
C GLU A 355 -6.41 6.64 -16.21
N LEU A 356 -7.32 6.11 -15.39
CA LEU A 356 -6.98 5.38 -14.18
C LEU A 356 -6.28 4.02 -14.46
N LEU A 357 -6.69 3.31 -15.51
CA LEU A 357 -6.05 2.07 -15.95
C LEU A 357 -4.61 2.34 -16.44
N GLU A 358 -4.39 3.38 -17.22
CA GLU A 358 -3.05 3.81 -17.64
C GLU A 358 -2.19 4.20 -16.41
N GLN A 359 -2.77 4.95 -15.46
CA GLN A 359 -2.09 5.29 -14.20
C GLN A 359 -1.72 4.04 -13.38
N CYS A 360 -2.54 3.00 -13.39
CA CYS A 360 -2.22 1.73 -12.74
C CYS A 360 -1.04 1.02 -13.41
N ALA A 361 -1.01 0.98 -14.75
CA ALA A 361 0.08 0.37 -15.50
C ALA A 361 1.43 1.07 -15.20
N ASP A 362 1.43 2.41 -15.22
CA ASP A 362 2.60 3.22 -14.86
C ASP A 362 3.00 3.03 -13.39
N GLY A 363 2.03 2.96 -12.48
CA GLY A 363 2.27 2.71 -11.06
C GLY A 363 2.92 1.35 -10.82
N LEU A 364 2.42 0.30 -11.47
CA LEU A 364 2.95 -1.06 -11.39
C LEU A 364 4.35 -1.18 -12.00
N TRP A 365 4.60 -0.46 -13.10
CA TRP A 365 5.93 -0.34 -13.69
C TRP A 365 6.93 0.26 -12.71
N LYS A 366 6.59 1.40 -12.10
CA LYS A 366 7.42 2.09 -11.09
C LYS A 366 7.62 1.24 -9.83
N ALA A 367 6.65 0.41 -9.48
CA ALA A 367 6.73 -0.52 -8.36
C ALA A 367 7.51 -1.82 -8.67
N GLU A 368 8.06 -1.97 -9.88
CA GLU A 368 8.79 -3.15 -10.36
C GLU A 368 7.96 -4.46 -10.37
N ARG A 369 6.63 -4.34 -10.47
CA ARG A 369 5.67 -5.45 -10.54
C ARG A 369 5.16 -5.65 -11.96
N TYR A 370 6.12 -5.89 -12.86
CA TYR A 370 5.94 -5.96 -14.30
C TYR A 370 4.92 -7.01 -14.74
N GLU A 371 4.85 -8.14 -14.04
CA GLU A 371 3.97 -9.28 -14.33
C GLU A 371 2.47 -8.90 -14.30
N LEU A 372 2.10 -7.90 -13.51
CA LEU A 372 0.70 -7.49 -13.28
C LEU A 372 0.18 -6.49 -14.32
N ILE A 373 1.08 -5.85 -15.09
CA ILE A 373 0.71 -4.83 -16.07
C ILE A 373 -0.22 -5.41 -17.14
N ALA A 374 -0.01 -6.67 -17.52
CA ALA A 374 -0.86 -7.37 -18.45
C ALA A 374 -2.30 -7.50 -17.98
N ASP A 375 -2.54 -7.72 -16.68
CA ASP A 375 -3.89 -7.86 -16.15
C ASP A 375 -4.67 -6.53 -16.16
N ILE A 376 -3.97 -5.39 -16.03
CA ILE A 376 -4.54 -4.06 -16.24
C ILE A 376 -4.87 -3.83 -17.72
N TYR A 377 -3.90 -4.01 -18.61
CA TYR A 377 -4.10 -3.69 -20.03
C TYR A 377 -5.13 -4.60 -20.72
N LYS A 378 -5.32 -5.83 -20.26
CA LYS A 378 -6.42 -6.69 -20.75
C LYS A 378 -7.81 -6.04 -20.59
N LEU A 379 -7.98 -5.10 -19.66
CA LEU A 379 -9.23 -4.37 -19.45
C LEU A 379 -9.40 -3.18 -20.42
N ILE A 380 -8.29 -2.57 -20.87
CA ILE A 380 -8.32 -1.36 -21.71
C ILE A 380 -8.26 -1.67 -23.21
N ILE A 381 -7.58 -2.76 -23.62
CA ILE A 381 -7.40 -3.15 -25.03
C ILE A 381 -8.72 -3.16 -25.81
N PRO A 382 -9.82 -3.80 -25.33
CA PRO A 382 -11.08 -3.83 -26.08
C PRO A 382 -11.69 -2.44 -26.31
N ILE A 383 -11.42 -1.48 -25.41
CA ILE A 383 -11.92 -0.10 -25.52
C ILE A 383 -11.16 0.63 -26.63
N TYR A 384 -9.84 0.51 -26.68
CA TYR A 384 -9.03 1.10 -27.75
C TYR A 384 -9.31 0.47 -29.13
N GLU A 385 -9.53 -0.84 -29.20
CA GLU A 385 -9.94 -1.52 -30.44
C GLU A 385 -11.28 -0.99 -30.95
N LYS A 386 -12.27 -0.83 -30.07
CA LYS A 386 -13.59 -0.27 -30.41
C LYS A 386 -13.49 1.18 -30.89
N ARG A 387 -12.62 1.98 -30.27
CA ARG A 387 -12.37 3.38 -30.65
C ARG A 387 -11.44 3.53 -31.87
N ARG A 388 -10.82 2.44 -32.32
CA ARG A 388 -9.78 2.41 -33.38
C ARG A 388 -8.58 3.30 -33.04
N ASP A 389 -8.22 3.34 -31.76
CA ASP A 389 -7.07 4.09 -31.27
C ASP A 389 -5.79 3.24 -31.39
N PHE A 390 -5.25 3.19 -32.60
CA PHE A 390 -4.09 2.35 -32.92
C PHE A 390 -2.78 2.85 -32.29
N GLU A 391 -2.69 4.14 -31.98
CA GLU A 391 -1.50 4.72 -31.33
C GLU A 391 -1.42 4.22 -29.88
N ARG A 392 -2.52 4.30 -29.13
CA ARG A 392 -2.60 3.78 -27.75
C ARG A 392 -2.37 2.28 -27.69
N LEU A 393 -2.91 1.52 -28.66
CA LEU A 393 -2.63 0.09 -28.79
C LEU A 393 -1.14 -0.19 -29.02
N ALA A 394 -0.47 0.56 -29.90
CA ALA A 394 0.97 0.39 -30.12
C ALA A 394 1.77 0.68 -28.84
N HIS A 395 1.43 1.76 -28.13
CA HIS A 395 2.09 2.15 -26.88
C HIS A 395 1.94 1.09 -25.77
N LEU A 396 0.74 0.57 -25.53
CA LEU A 396 0.53 -0.43 -24.47
C LEU A 396 1.23 -1.75 -24.80
N TYR A 397 1.28 -2.16 -26.09
CA TYR A 397 2.00 -3.38 -26.48
C TYR A 397 3.52 -3.21 -26.38
N ASP A 398 4.07 -2.02 -26.68
CA ASP A 398 5.48 -1.72 -26.40
C ASP A 398 5.78 -1.80 -24.89
N THR A 399 4.88 -1.24 -24.06
CA THR A 399 5.01 -1.34 -22.60
C THR A 399 5.00 -2.80 -22.12
N LEU A 400 4.10 -3.64 -22.64
CA LEU A 400 4.06 -5.07 -22.31
C LEU A 400 5.33 -5.81 -22.76
N HIS A 401 5.81 -5.52 -23.96
CA HIS A 401 7.07 -6.09 -24.46
C HIS A 401 8.24 -5.75 -23.52
N ARG A 402 8.36 -4.49 -23.12
CA ARG A 402 9.39 -4.04 -22.16
C ARG A 402 9.20 -4.67 -20.78
N ALA A 403 7.96 -4.83 -20.32
CA ALA A 403 7.65 -5.41 -19.02
C ALA A 403 8.14 -6.86 -18.95
N TYR A 404 7.79 -7.70 -19.92
CA TYR A 404 8.26 -9.09 -19.95
C TYR A 404 9.77 -9.20 -20.21
N SER A 405 10.36 -8.29 -21.00
CA SER A 405 11.82 -8.20 -21.14
C SER A 405 12.48 -7.95 -19.78
N LYS A 406 11.94 -7.00 -19.00
CA LYS A 406 12.41 -6.73 -17.63
C LYS A 406 12.20 -7.91 -16.68
N VAL A 407 11.08 -8.64 -16.77
CA VAL A 407 10.86 -9.87 -15.99
C VAL A 407 11.99 -10.87 -16.23
N THR A 408 12.33 -11.14 -17.50
CA THR A 408 13.43 -12.06 -17.80
C THR A 408 14.78 -11.56 -17.28
N GLU A 409 15.09 -10.28 -17.43
CA GLU A 409 16.33 -9.67 -16.93
C GLU A 409 16.47 -9.80 -15.39
N VAL A 410 15.41 -9.49 -14.64
CA VAL A 410 15.45 -9.52 -13.17
C VAL A 410 15.36 -10.93 -12.60
N MET A 411 14.73 -11.87 -13.31
CA MET A 411 14.72 -13.29 -12.92
C MET A 411 16.11 -13.91 -12.99
N HIS A 412 16.91 -13.58 -14.02
CA HIS A 412 18.28 -14.08 -14.13
C HIS A 412 19.24 -13.35 -13.19
N SER A 413 19.15 -12.02 -13.11
CA SER A 413 20.10 -11.22 -12.33
C SER A 413 19.84 -11.22 -10.82
N GLY A 414 18.63 -11.56 -10.37
CA GLY A 414 18.23 -11.51 -8.95
C GLY A 414 18.23 -10.11 -8.34
N ARG A 415 18.31 -9.05 -9.16
CA ARG A 415 18.48 -7.66 -8.69
C ARG A 415 17.19 -7.00 -8.21
N ARG A 416 16.03 -7.62 -8.44
CA ARG A 416 14.74 -7.08 -8.02
C ARG A 416 14.49 -7.40 -6.55
N LEU A 417 14.34 -6.36 -5.73
CA LEU A 417 14.20 -6.45 -4.28
C LEU A 417 12.87 -5.81 -3.84
N LEU A 418 11.81 -6.62 -3.74
CA LEU A 418 10.44 -6.14 -3.49
C LEU A 418 10.13 -5.78 -2.02
N GLY A 419 11.05 -6.07 -1.10
CA GLY A 419 11.00 -5.67 0.30
C GLY A 419 11.29 -6.80 1.29
N THR A 420 11.54 -6.41 2.54
CA THR A 420 11.70 -7.31 3.69
C THR A 420 10.53 -7.14 4.65
N TYR A 421 10.27 -8.16 5.48
CA TYR A 421 9.11 -8.19 6.35
C TYR A 421 9.51 -8.35 7.82
N PHE A 422 8.81 -7.63 8.70
CA PHE A 422 9.05 -7.65 10.14
C PHE A 422 7.73 -7.74 10.89
N ARG A 423 7.67 -8.60 11.91
CA ARG A 423 6.66 -8.50 12.95
C ARG A 423 7.07 -7.40 13.93
N VAL A 424 6.19 -6.43 14.14
CA VAL A 424 6.35 -5.36 15.14
C VAL A 424 5.19 -5.43 16.13
N ALA A 425 5.49 -5.47 17.42
CA ALA A 425 4.49 -5.47 18.48
C ALA A 425 4.79 -4.36 19.49
N PHE A 426 3.75 -3.70 19.98
CA PHE A 426 3.83 -2.59 20.92
C PHE A 426 3.28 -2.99 22.28
N PHE A 427 3.97 -2.62 23.36
CA PHE A 427 3.51 -2.85 24.74
C PHE A 427 3.76 -1.62 25.61
N GLY A 428 2.82 -1.27 26.49
CA GLY A 428 2.85 -0.09 27.34
C GLY A 428 1.58 0.74 27.20
N GLN A 429 0.49 0.33 27.87
CA GLN A 429 -0.81 1.00 27.86
C GLN A 429 -0.76 2.52 28.09
N GLY A 430 0.15 2.99 28.97
CA GLY A 430 0.28 4.42 29.29
C GLY A 430 0.90 5.28 28.17
N PHE A 431 1.50 4.66 27.14
CA PHE A 431 2.15 5.35 26.03
C PHE A 431 1.46 5.07 24.70
N PHE A 432 1.15 3.79 24.45
CA PHE A 432 0.59 3.33 23.18
C PHE A 432 -0.93 3.32 23.14
N GLU A 433 -1.61 3.46 24.28
CA GLU A 433 -3.07 3.51 24.39
C GLU A 433 -3.75 2.35 23.62
N ASP A 434 -4.42 2.64 22.51
CA ASP A 434 -5.09 1.67 21.66
C ASP A 434 -4.13 0.71 20.97
N GLU A 435 -2.85 1.07 20.81
CA GLU A 435 -1.83 0.23 20.15
C GLU A 435 -1.19 -0.80 21.09
N ASP A 436 -1.47 -0.74 22.40
CA ASP A 436 -0.97 -1.71 23.38
C ASP A 436 -1.41 -3.14 23.05
N GLY A 437 -0.45 -4.06 22.99
CA GLY A 437 -0.66 -5.48 22.69
C GLY A 437 -0.97 -5.80 21.23
N LYS A 438 -1.01 -4.81 20.32
CA LYS A 438 -1.24 -5.06 18.89
C LYS A 438 0.05 -5.51 18.20
N GLU A 439 -0.11 -6.50 17.33
CA GLU A 439 0.95 -7.01 16.44
C GLU A 439 0.67 -6.64 14.98
N TYR A 440 1.69 -6.20 14.28
CA TYR A 440 1.63 -5.82 12.88
C TYR A 440 2.74 -6.52 12.09
N ILE A 441 2.46 -6.82 10.82
CA ILE A 441 3.50 -7.10 9.83
C ILE A 441 3.83 -5.79 9.12
N TYR A 442 5.09 -5.40 9.15
CA TYR A 442 5.66 -4.27 8.43
C TYR A 442 6.36 -4.77 7.18
N LYS A 443 6.10 -4.10 6.06
CA LYS A 443 6.88 -4.24 4.83
C LYS A 443 7.85 -3.05 4.72
N GLU A 444 9.13 -3.35 4.63
CA GLU A 444 10.21 -2.36 4.49
C GLU A 444 10.85 -2.46 3.09
N PRO A 445 11.44 -1.37 2.58
CA PRO A 445 11.98 -1.32 1.23
C PRO A 445 13.22 -2.23 1.05
N LYS A 446 13.32 -2.85 -0.13
CA LYS A 446 14.52 -3.58 -0.59
C LYS A 446 15.00 -4.66 0.41
N LEU A 447 16.14 -4.42 1.06
CA LEU A 447 16.83 -5.32 1.97
C LEU A 447 17.07 -4.67 3.34
N THR A 448 16.13 -3.83 3.80
CA THR A 448 16.22 -3.21 5.13
C THR A 448 16.50 -4.28 6.20
N PRO A 449 17.61 -4.18 6.94
CA PRO A 449 17.98 -5.12 7.99
C PRO A 449 17.22 -4.85 9.29
N LEU A 450 17.22 -5.82 10.20
CA LEU A 450 16.57 -5.72 11.51
C LEU A 450 17.06 -4.49 12.32
N SER A 451 18.35 -4.16 12.23
CA SER A 451 18.93 -3.03 12.94
C SER A 451 18.35 -1.69 12.48
N GLU A 452 18.16 -1.50 11.18
CA GLU A 452 17.68 -0.25 10.59
C GLU A 452 16.24 0.04 11.01
N ILE A 453 15.32 -0.92 10.86
CA ILE A 453 13.94 -0.76 11.32
C ILE A 453 13.87 -0.59 12.84
N SER A 454 14.67 -1.35 13.60
CA SER A 454 14.69 -1.25 15.08
C SER A 454 15.14 0.14 15.53
N GLN A 455 16.19 0.69 14.91
CA GLN A 455 16.68 2.04 15.20
C GLN A 455 15.69 3.12 14.75
N ARG A 456 15.06 2.96 13.57
CA ARG A 456 14.03 3.89 13.06
C ARG A 456 12.86 3.99 14.03
N LEU A 457 12.32 2.85 14.47
CA LEU A 457 11.20 2.81 15.42
C LEU A 457 11.63 3.30 16.82
N LEU A 458 12.80 2.88 17.30
CA LEU A 458 13.34 3.37 18.57
C LEU A 458 13.47 4.90 18.56
N LYS A 459 14.04 5.48 17.50
CA LYS A 459 14.17 6.93 17.35
C LYS A 459 12.81 7.62 17.31
N LEU A 460 11.91 7.14 16.45
CA LEU A 460 10.55 7.69 16.30
C LEU A 460 9.80 7.79 17.64
N TYR A 461 9.79 6.70 18.41
CA TYR A 461 9.08 6.69 19.69
C TYR A 461 9.87 7.34 20.82
N SER A 462 11.21 7.38 20.75
CA SER A 462 12.04 8.16 21.68
C SER A 462 11.78 9.66 21.53
N ASP A 463 11.67 10.14 20.30
CA ASP A 463 11.32 11.55 20.00
C ASP A 463 9.90 11.89 20.50
N LYS A 464 9.00 10.90 20.55
CA LYS A 464 7.61 11.07 21.03
C LYS A 464 7.45 10.97 22.55
N PHE A 465 8.12 10.02 23.19
CA PHE A 465 7.88 9.66 24.61
C PHE A 465 9.06 9.96 25.54
N GLY A 466 10.20 10.39 25.01
CA GLY A 466 11.45 10.52 25.75
C GLY A 466 12.32 9.26 25.62
N SER A 467 13.60 9.45 25.34
CA SER A 467 14.57 8.37 25.08
C SER A 467 14.72 7.36 26.22
N GLU A 468 14.53 7.82 27.45
CA GLU A 468 14.62 7.05 28.68
C GLU A 468 13.40 6.14 28.91
N ASN A 469 12.27 6.44 28.24
CA ASN A 469 11.01 5.74 28.43
C ASN A 469 10.79 4.62 27.40
N VAL A 470 11.63 4.50 26.37
CA VAL A 470 11.44 3.51 25.28
C VAL A 470 12.47 2.39 25.34
N LYS A 471 12.02 1.14 25.22
CA LYS A 471 12.88 -0.06 25.26
C LYS A 471 12.57 -1.02 24.11
N MET A 472 13.62 -1.54 23.49
CA MET A 472 13.49 -2.58 22.46
C MET A 472 13.51 -3.97 23.10
N ILE A 473 12.51 -4.79 22.78
CA ILE A 473 12.51 -6.22 23.11
C ILE A 473 13.24 -6.95 21.98
N GLN A 474 14.46 -7.39 22.26
CA GLN A 474 15.28 -8.18 21.32
C GLN A 474 14.83 -9.65 21.25
N ASP A 475 14.11 -10.11 22.27
CA ASP A 475 13.49 -11.42 22.26
C ASP A 475 12.43 -11.51 21.17
N SER A 476 12.41 -12.59 20.39
CA SER A 476 11.33 -12.89 19.44
C SER A 476 10.16 -13.68 20.07
N GLY A 477 10.33 -14.18 21.30
CA GLY A 477 9.36 -14.96 22.06
C GLY A 477 8.08 -14.22 22.39
N LYS A 478 7.05 -14.99 22.74
CA LYS A 478 5.77 -14.41 23.16
C LYS A 478 5.99 -13.68 24.49
N VAL A 479 5.76 -12.38 24.48
CA VAL A 479 5.92 -11.53 25.65
C VAL A 479 4.66 -11.65 26.51
N ASN A 480 4.85 -11.85 27.81
CA ASN A 480 3.79 -11.79 28.79
C ASN A 480 3.72 -10.36 29.37
N PRO A 481 2.61 -9.63 29.18
CA PRO A 481 2.49 -8.25 29.64
C PRO A 481 2.72 -8.05 31.14
N LYS A 482 2.51 -9.09 31.94
CA LYS A 482 2.72 -9.05 33.41
C LYS A 482 4.18 -8.94 33.82
N ASP A 483 5.10 -9.34 32.94
CA ASP A 483 6.54 -9.36 33.22
C ASP A 483 7.23 -8.05 32.77
N LEU A 484 6.47 -7.14 32.16
CA LEU A 484 6.93 -5.83 31.70
C LEU A 484 6.70 -4.75 32.76
N ASP A 485 7.63 -3.80 32.87
CA ASP A 485 7.48 -2.65 33.76
C ASP A 485 6.61 -1.58 33.09
N SER A 486 5.47 -1.25 33.71
CA SER A 486 4.50 -0.28 33.19
C SER A 486 5.06 1.13 32.98
N LYS A 487 6.27 1.44 33.49
CA LYS A 487 6.94 2.73 33.29
C LYS A 487 7.54 2.91 31.89
N TYR A 488 7.73 1.83 31.13
CA TYR A 488 8.37 1.91 29.82
C TYR A 488 7.42 1.54 28.68
N ALA A 489 7.65 2.15 27.52
CA ALA A 489 7.11 1.76 26.23
C ALA A 489 8.04 0.72 25.59
N TYR A 490 7.53 -0.48 25.35
CA TYR A 490 8.28 -1.57 24.73
C TYR A 490 7.89 -1.80 23.28
N ILE A 491 8.90 -2.01 22.44
CA ILE A 491 8.71 -2.34 21.02
C ILE A 491 9.46 -3.63 20.73
N GLN A 492 8.75 -4.65 20.26
CA GLN A 492 9.34 -5.91 19.83
C GLN A 492 9.41 -5.93 18.31
N VAL A 493 10.60 -6.19 17.76
CA VAL A 493 10.80 -6.30 16.31
C VAL A 493 11.42 -7.65 15.97
N THR A 494 10.86 -8.34 14.99
CA THR A 494 11.32 -9.68 14.60
C THR A 494 11.24 -9.82 13.10
N HIS A 495 12.35 -10.23 12.48
CA HIS A 495 12.38 -10.52 11.05
C HIS A 495 11.50 -11.74 10.74
N VAL A 496 10.67 -11.63 9.71
CA VAL A 496 9.79 -12.71 9.25
C VAL A 496 9.95 -12.90 7.75
N THR A 497 9.77 -14.13 7.27
CA THR A 497 9.77 -14.44 5.84
C THR A 497 8.38 -14.88 5.39
N PRO A 498 8.00 -14.68 4.12
CA PRO A 498 6.75 -15.22 3.59
C PRO A 498 6.69 -16.75 3.78
N PHE A 499 5.52 -17.25 4.21
CA PHE A 499 5.29 -18.67 4.47
C PHE A 499 4.32 -19.27 3.44
N PHE A 500 4.70 -20.43 2.90
CA PHE A 500 3.91 -21.20 1.95
C PHE A 500 3.87 -22.67 2.38
N ASP A 501 2.70 -23.29 2.25
CA ASP A 501 2.60 -24.75 2.37
C ASP A 501 3.00 -25.45 1.06
N GLU A 502 3.11 -26.78 1.11
CA GLU A 502 3.54 -27.59 -0.04
C GLU A 502 2.66 -27.39 -1.28
N LYS A 503 1.35 -27.18 -1.09
CA LYS A 503 0.41 -26.93 -2.19
C LYS A 503 0.66 -25.55 -2.80
N GLU A 504 0.80 -24.52 -1.98
CA GLU A 504 1.11 -23.18 -2.45
C GLU A 504 2.47 -23.11 -3.15
N LEU A 505 3.47 -23.88 -2.71
CA LEU A 505 4.78 -23.94 -3.38
C LEU A 505 4.71 -24.57 -4.79
N GLN A 506 3.73 -25.42 -5.05
CA GLN A 506 3.46 -25.97 -6.39
C GLN A 506 2.76 -24.96 -7.31
N GLU A 507 1.86 -24.15 -6.74
CA GLU A 507 1.15 -23.08 -7.45
C GLU A 507 2.05 -21.87 -7.72
N ARG A 508 2.92 -21.51 -6.75
CA ARG A 508 3.83 -20.36 -6.76
C ARG A 508 5.25 -20.80 -7.12
N LYS A 509 5.53 -20.83 -8.43
CA LYS A 509 6.77 -21.33 -9.02
C LYS A 509 7.85 -20.27 -9.09
N THR A 510 7.48 -19.02 -9.26
CA THR A 510 8.44 -17.91 -9.42
C THR A 510 8.66 -17.15 -8.11
N GLU A 511 9.81 -16.48 -7.99
CA GLU A 511 10.12 -15.61 -6.86
C GLU A 511 9.11 -14.45 -6.74
N PHE A 512 8.61 -13.96 -7.88
CA PHE A 512 7.56 -12.94 -7.92
C PHE A 512 6.27 -13.43 -7.27
N GLU A 513 5.79 -14.61 -7.66
CA GLU A 513 4.60 -15.22 -7.10
C GLU A 513 4.75 -15.47 -5.60
N ARG A 514 5.97 -15.72 -5.11
CA ARG A 514 6.28 -15.84 -3.68
C ARG A 514 6.46 -14.50 -2.96
N SER A 515 6.42 -13.38 -3.70
CA SER A 515 6.58 -12.00 -3.21
C SER A 515 5.37 -11.11 -3.49
N HIS A 516 4.26 -11.70 -3.99
CA HIS A 516 3.05 -10.99 -4.35
C HIS A 516 1.79 -11.75 -3.91
N ASN A 517 0.80 -11.01 -3.42
CA ASN A 517 -0.41 -11.56 -2.78
C ASN A 517 -0.08 -12.58 -1.68
N ILE A 518 0.81 -12.16 -0.77
CA ILE A 518 1.25 -12.96 0.38
C ILE A 518 0.54 -12.50 1.66
N ARG A 519 0.12 -13.45 2.49
CA ARG A 519 -0.64 -13.17 3.71
C ARG A 519 -0.06 -13.80 4.96
N ARG A 520 0.72 -14.88 4.79
CA ARG A 520 1.31 -15.65 5.87
C ARG A 520 2.81 -15.38 5.94
N PHE A 521 3.29 -15.22 7.16
CA PHE A 521 4.69 -14.94 7.48
C PHE A 521 5.16 -15.87 8.57
N MET A 522 6.44 -16.20 8.60
CA MET A 522 7.01 -17.14 9.56
C MET A 522 8.33 -16.64 10.10
N PHE A 523 8.59 -16.95 11.37
CA PHE A 523 9.91 -16.90 11.96
C PHE A 523 10.15 -18.14 12.82
N GLU A 524 11.42 -18.45 13.05
CA GLU A 524 11.85 -19.60 13.83
C GLU A 524 12.60 -19.12 15.08
N MET A 525 12.35 -19.77 16.21
CA MET A 525 13.03 -19.49 17.47
C MET A 525 13.65 -20.75 18.07
N PRO A 526 14.92 -20.70 18.49
CA PRO A 526 15.53 -21.80 19.22
C PRO A 526 15.07 -21.80 20.69
N PHE A 527 14.80 -22.98 21.23
CA PHE A 527 14.54 -23.19 22.66
C PHE A 527 14.97 -24.59 23.10
N THR A 528 15.14 -24.81 24.40
CA THR A 528 15.36 -26.13 25.00
C THR A 528 14.24 -26.43 25.99
N GLN A 529 14.00 -27.71 26.30
CA GLN A 529 12.98 -28.09 27.30
C GLN A 529 13.29 -27.54 28.70
N ALA A 530 14.57 -27.26 28.99
CA ALA A 530 15.02 -26.62 30.22
C ALA A 530 14.79 -25.09 30.25
N GLY A 531 14.19 -24.50 29.21
CA GLY A 531 13.86 -23.07 29.14
C GLY A 531 14.99 -22.16 28.66
N LYS A 532 16.17 -22.71 28.32
CA LYS A 532 17.24 -21.93 27.66
C LYS A 532 16.95 -21.77 26.16
N ARG A 533 17.55 -20.77 25.50
CA ARG A 533 17.40 -20.60 24.05
C ARG A 533 18.24 -21.57 23.24
N GLN A 534 19.51 -21.70 23.64
CA GLN A 534 20.51 -22.48 22.95
C GLN A 534 20.99 -23.62 23.85
N GLY A 535 21.17 -24.80 23.27
CA GLY A 535 21.68 -26.00 23.93
C GLY A 535 22.49 -26.87 22.97
N GLY A 536 22.87 -28.06 23.42
CA GLY A 536 23.46 -29.09 22.56
C GLY A 536 22.48 -29.55 21.48
N VAL A 537 23.00 -30.18 20.42
CA VAL A 537 22.18 -30.64 19.28
C VAL A 537 21.06 -31.60 19.71
N GLU A 538 21.28 -32.33 20.80
CA GLU A 538 20.38 -33.30 21.42
C GLU A 538 19.25 -32.69 22.26
N GLU A 539 19.39 -31.43 22.69
CA GLU A 539 18.39 -30.69 23.48
C GLU A 539 17.74 -29.54 22.70
N GLN A 540 18.30 -29.18 21.55
CA GLN A 540 17.90 -28.01 20.78
C GLN A 540 16.57 -28.24 20.05
N CYS A 541 15.50 -27.68 20.58
CA CYS A 541 14.21 -27.58 19.90
C CYS A 541 14.11 -26.29 19.08
N LYS A 542 13.16 -26.25 18.16
CA LYS A 542 12.86 -25.06 17.35
C LYS A 542 11.37 -24.82 17.28
N ARG A 543 10.91 -23.62 17.63
CA ARG A 543 9.52 -23.19 17.50
C ARG A 543 9.36 -22.41 16.21
N ARG A 544 8.52 -22.91 15.32
CA ARG A 544 8.14 -22.25 14.07
C ARG A 544 6.80 -21.54 14.29
N THR A 545 6.77 -20.22 14.22
CA THR A 545 5.56 -19.42 14.41
C THR A 545 5.10 -18.90 13.07
N ILE A 546 3.82 -19.11 12.74
CA ILE A 546 3.18 -18.63 11.50
C ILE A 546 2.15 -17.57 11.86
N LEU A 547 2.33 -16.39 11.30
CA LEU A 547 1.51 -15.20 11.46
C LEU A 547 0.68 -15.00 10.20
N THR A 548 -0.60 -14.70 10.34
CA THR A 548 -1.51 -14.40 9.22
C THR A 548 -2.02 -12.97 9.37
N ALA A 549 -1.72 -12.12 8.39
CA ALA A 549 -2.20 -10.75 8.35
C ALA A 549 -3.69 -10.68 7.95
N ILE A 550 -4.39 -9.60 8.31
CA ILE A 550 -5.80 -9.39 7.91
C ILE A 550 -5.95 -9.23 6.38
N HIS A 551 -4.95 -8.65 5.72
CA HIS A 551 -4.90 -8.39 4.27
C HIS A 551 -3.60 -8.94 3.66
N CYS A 552 -3.57 -9.12 2.33
CA CYS A 552 -2.38 -9.56 1.61
C CYS A 552 -1.44 -8.39 1.30
N PHE A 553 -0.13 -8.63 1.22
CA PHE A 553 0.84 -7.68 0.66
C PHE A 553 1.06 -7.92 -0.84
N PRO A 554 1.32 -6.86 -1.64
CA PRO A 554 1.25 -5.43 -1.27
C PRO A 554 -0.19 -4.98 -1.01
N TYR A 555 -0.35 -3.90 -0.25
CA TYR A 555 -1.64 -3.32 0.12
C TYR A 555 -1.58 -1.78 0.06
N VAL A 556 -2.70 -1.09 0.28
CA VAL A 556 -2.75 0.38 0.39
C VAL A 556 -2.02 0.92 1.63
N LYS A 557 -1.52 0.04 2.50
CA LYS A 557 -0.73 0.35 3.69
C LYS A 557 0.50 -0.54 3.78
N LYS A 558 1.61 0.02 4.28
CA LYS A 558 2.88 -0.71 4.48
C LYS A 558 2.93 -1.57 5.75
N ARG A 559 2.02 -1.34 6.71
CA ARG A 559 1.83 -2.22 7.88
C ARG A 559 0.41 -2.77 7.94
N ILE A 560 0.27 -4.03 8.31
CA ILE A 560 -1.01 -4.74 8.34
C ILE A 560 -1.13 -5.51 9.67
N PRO A 561 -2.23 -5.37 10.42
CA PRO A 561 -2.46 -6.12 11.65
C PRO A 561 -2.37 -7.63 11.46
N VAL A 562 -1.79 -8.31 12.44
CA VAL A 562 -1.84 -9.78 12.55
C VAL A 562 -3.23 -10.18 13.03
N MET A 563 -3.91 -11.01 12.23
CA MET A 563 -5.25 -11.53 12.52
C MET A 563 -5.20 -12.79 13.37
N TYR A 564 -4.25 -13.67 13.05
CA TYR A 564 -4.16 -15.00 13.61
C TYR A 564 -2.71 -15.45 13.66
N GLN A 565 -2.35 -16.17 14.71
CA GLN A 565 -1.05 -16.80 14.84
C GLN A 565 -1.18 -18.21 15.43
N HIS A 566 -0.31 -19.11 14.98
CA HIS A 566 -0.13 -20.43 15.57
C HIS A 566 1.35 -20.81 15.48
N HIS A 567 1.76 -21.82 16.25
CA HIS A 567 3.12 -22.31 16.23
C HIS A 567 3.17 -23.83 16.22
N THR A 568 4.29 -24.35 15.73
CA THR A 568 4.62 -25.77 15.76
C THR A 568 6.03 -25.92 16.34
N ASP A 569 6.15 -26.79 17.32
CA ASP A 569 7.43 -27.10 17.95
C ASP A 569 8.06 -28.32 17.29
N LEU A 570 9.31 -28.17 16.86
CA LEU A 570 10.13 -29.23 16.31
C LEU A 570 11.05 -29.76 17.41
N ASN A 571 11.07 -31.07 17.57
CA ASN A 571 11.98 -31.77 18.45
C ASN A 571 13.42 -31.77 17.89
N PRO A 572 14.44 -32.08 18.70
CA PRO A 572 15.84 -31.99 18.27
C PRO A 572 16.18 -32.78 16.99
N ILE A 573 15.65 -34.00 16.86
CA ILE A 573 15.82 -34.80 15.62
C ILE A 573 15.11 -34.15 14.41
N GLU A 574 13.99 -33.48 14.62
CA GLU A 574 13.26 -32.78 13.54
C GLU A 574 13.96 -31.51 13.12
N VAL A 575 14.62 -30.83 14.06
CA VAL A 575 15.53 -29.70 13.77
C VAL A 575 16.68 -30.16 12.88
N ALA A 576 17.31 -31.29 13.22
CA ALA A 576 18.37 -31.88 12.41
C ALA A 576 17.89 -32.23 10.99
N ILE A 577 16.73 -32.87 10.86
CA ILE A 577 16.13 -33.18 9.55
C ILE A 577 15.86 -31.91 8.73
N ASP A 578 15.27 -30.88 9.34
CA ASP A 578 14.91 -29.63 8.66
C ASP A 578 16.14 -28.83 8.22
N GLU A 579 17.18 -28.76 9.05
CA GLU A 579 18.43 -28.09 8.71
C GLU A 579 19.21 -28.83 7.62
N MET A 580 19.35 -30.15 7.74
CA MET A 580 20.03 -30.97 6.74
C MET A 580 19.28 -30.93 5.41
N SER A 581 17.95 -31.03 5.41
CA SER A 581 17.15 -30.97 4.17
C SER A 581 17.30 -29.62 3.45
N ARG A 582 17.32 -28.51 4.19
CA ARG A 582 17.58 -27.18 3.62
C ARG A 582 18.98 -27.09 3.02
N LYS A 583 19.99 -27.65 3.69
CA LYS A 583 21.37 -27.66 3.19
C LYS A 583 21.54 -28.51 1.93
N VAL A 584 20.87 -29.66 1.84
CA VAL A 584 20.80 -30.46 0.59
C VAL A 584 20.15 -29.67 -0.54
N ALA A 585 18.98 -29.06 -0.28
CA ALA A 585 18.27 -28.29 -1.29
C ALA A 585 19.10 -27.10 -1.81
N GLU A 586 19.79 -26.39 -0.91
CA GLU A 586 20.66 -25.26 -1.24
C GLU A 586 21.85 -25.70 -2.11
N LEU A 587 22.54 -26.79 -1.75
CA LEU A 587 23.65 -27.33 -2.55
C LEU A 587 23.18 -27.80 -3.94
N ARG A 588 22.05 -28.54 -4.01
CA ARG A 588 21.48 -29.00 -5.28
C ARG A 588 21.09 -27.83 -6.18
N GLN A 589 20.46 -26.79 -5.62
CA GLN A 589 20.10 -25.59 -6.37
C GLN A 589 21.34 -24.93 -6.98
N LEU A 590 22.40 -24.74 -6.19
CA LEU A 590 23.65 -24.14 -6.67
C LEU A 590 24.31 -24.97 -7.76
N CYS A 591 24.31 -26.30 -7.64
CA CYS A 591 24.87 -27.21 -8.66
C CYS A 591 24.04 -27.27 -9.95
N SER A 592 22.71 -27.10 -9.84
CA SER A 592 21.79 -27.16 -10.98
C SER A 592 21.70 -25.85 -11.79
N SER A 593 22.35 -24.78 -11.31
CA SER A 593 22.30 -23.46 -11.97
C SER A 593 23.10 -23.47 -13.28
N ALA A 594 22.54 -22.85 -14.33
CA ALA A 594 23.19 -22.80 -15.65
C ALA A 594 24.52 -22.02 -15.61
N GLU A 595 24.57 -20.94 -14.84
CA GLU A 595 25.79 -20.23 -14.47
C GLU A 595 26.00 -20.40 -12.96
N VAL A 596 27.01 -21.18 -12.59
CA VAL A 596 27.29 -21.50 -11.18
C VAL A 596 28.10 -20.37 -10.56
N ASP A 597 27.56 -19.76 -9.49
CA ASP A 597 28.29 -18.82 -8.64
C ASP A 597 29.33 -19.61 -7.81
N MET A 598 30.57 -19.61 -8.30
CA MET A 598 31.70 -20.31 -7.68
C MET A 598 31.89 -19.92 -6.21
N ILE A 599 31.82 -18.63 -5.87
CA ILE A 599 32.08 -18.15 -4.51
C ILE A 599 30.97 -18.61 -3.56
N LYS A 600 29.71 -18.49 -3.99
CA LYS A 600 28.57 -18.95 -3.18
C LYS A 600 28.56 -20.47 -3.02
N LEU A 601 28.91 -21.21 -4.07
CA LEU A 601 29.08 -22.66 -3.99
C LEU A 601 30.18 -23.03 -2.98
N GLN A 602 31.37 -22.44 -3.11
CA GLN A 602 32.49 -22.69 -2.20
C GLN A 602 32.14 -22.37 -0.75
N LEU A 603 31.50 -21.22 -0.48
CA LEU A 603 31.08 -20.84 0.87
C LEU A 603 30.15 -21.89 1.51
N LYS A 604 29.17 -22.38 0.74
CA LYS A 604 28.18 -23.36 1.23
C LYS A 604 28.76 -24.77 1.34
N LEU A 605 29.60 -25.17 0.39
CA LEU A 605 30.28 -26.45 0.39
C LEU A 605 31.29 -26.54 1.54
N GLN A 606 32.15 -25.53 1.71
CA GLN A 606 33.11 -25.45 2.80
C GLN A 606 32.42 -25.49 4.16
N GLY A 607 31.35 -24.71 4.35
CA GLY A 607 30.52 -24.73 5.56
C GLY A 607 29.70 -26.02 5.77
N SER A 608 29.86 -27.00 4.90
CA SER A 608 29.23 -28.32 4.97
C SER A 608 30.26 -29.42 5.25
N VAL A 609 31.39 -29.43 4.54
CA VAL A 609 32.41 -30.51 4.65
C VAL A 609 33.63 -30.13 5.50
N SER A 610 33.96 -28.84 5.62
CA SER A 610 35.16 -28.34 6.32
C SER A 610 34.78 -27.40 7.45
N VAL A 611 33.95 -27.87 8.39
CA VAL A 611 33.40 -27.04 9.46
C VAL A 611 34.44 -26.81 10.55
N GLN A 612 34.81 -25.56 10.82
CA GLN A 612 35.86 -25.20 11.80
C GLN A 612 35.32 -24.62 13.12
N VAL A 613 34.16 -23.95 13.10
CA VAL A 613 33.63 -23.18 14.23
C VAL A 613 32.40 -23.84 14.87
N ASN A 614 31.48 -24.36 14.04
CA ASN A 614 30.27 -25.03 14.51
C ASN A 614 30.48 -26.54 14.65
N ALA A 615 29.60 -27.24 15.37
CA ALA A 615 29.71 -28.69 15.59
C ALA A 615 29.62 -29.55 14.30
N GLY A 616 29.12 -28.97 13.21
CA GLY A 616 29.05 -29.59 11.88
C GLY A 616 27.95 -30.66 11.73
N PRO A 617 27.70 -31.14 10.50
CA PRO A 617 26.67 -32.15 10.22
C PRO A 617 26.86 -33.46 11.00
N LEU A 618 28.11 -33.86 11.26
CA LEU A 618 28.44 -35.09 11.99
C LEU A 618 27.93 -35.08 13.43
N ALA A 619 27.77 -33.91 14.06
CA ALA A 619 27.16 -33.82 15.38
C ALA A 619 25.72 -34.35 15.40
N TYR A 620 24.94 -34.11 14.34
CA TYR A 620 23.61 -34.69 14.21
C TYR A 620 23.65 -36.20 14.00
N ALA A 621 24.61 -36.71 13.21
CA ALA A 621 24.76 -38.15 13.02
C ALA A 621 25.09 -38.85 14.34
N ARG A 622 26.08 -38.36 15.10
CA ARG A 622 26.46 -38.93 16.41
C ARG A 622 25.31 -38.86 17.42
N ALA A 623 24.54 -37.77 17.44
CA ALA A 623 23.44 -37.58 18.38
C ALA A 623 22.20 -38.43 18.08
N PHE A 624 21.88 -38.65 16.81
CA PHE A 624 20.59 -39.21 16.40
C PHE A 624 20.65 -40.53 15.61
N LEU A 625 21.80 -40.89 15.03
CA LEU A 625 21.94 -42.06 14.16
C LEU A 625 22.79 -43.19 14.75
N ASP A 626 23.53 -42.95 15.84
CA ASP A 626 24.27 -44.00 16.55
C ASP A 626 23.33 -45.02 17.21
N ASP A 627 23.70 -46.30 17.18
CA ASP A 627 22.87 -47.43 17.62
C ASP A 627 22.47 -47.34 19.10
N THR A 628 23.27 -46.66 19.92
CA THR A 628 22.98 -46.43 21.33
C THR A 628 21.82 -45.43 21.56
N ASN A 629 21.61 -44.52 20.60
CA ASN A 629 20.69 -43.39 20.72
C ASN A 629 19.45 -43.49 19.82
N THR A 630 19.51 -44.26 18.73
CA THR A 630 18.40 -44.43 17.77
C THR A 630 17.10 -44.89 18.42
N LYS A 631 17.18 -45.75 19.45
CA LYS A 631 16.01 -46.25 20.21
C LYS A 631 15.25 -45.17 20.98
N ARG A 632 15.82 -43.98 21.17
CA ARG A 632 15.18 -42.86 21.89
C ARG A 632 14.25 -42.04 21.00
N TYR A 633 14.31 -42.22 19.68
CA TYR A 633 13.56 -41.42 18.72
C TYR A 633 12.63 -42.29 17.85
N PRO A 634 11.57 -41.72 17.27
CA PRO A 634 10.68 -42.46 16.38
C PRO A 634 11.41 -43.01 15.15
N ASP A 635 11.23 -44.32 14.86
CA ASP A 635 11.90 -45.01 13.75
C ASP A 635 11.73 -44.34 12.38
N ASN A 636 10.55 -43.76 12.13
CA ASN A 636 10.27 -43.04 10.89
C ASN A 636 11.13 -41.78 10.73
N LYS A 637 11.40 -41.05 11.82
CA LYS A 637 12.25 -39.85 11.82
C LYS A 637 13.72 -40.21 11.67
N VAL A 638 14.17 -41.29 12.33
CA VAL A 638 15.53 -41.82 12.16
C VAL A 638 15.77 -42.25 10.71
N LYS A 639 14.83 -43.01 10.11
CA LYS A 639 14.91 -43.41 8.69
C LYS A 639 14.95 -42.21 7.74
N LEU A 640 14.14 -41.19 8.02
CA LEU A 640 14.14 -39.95 7.23
C LEU A 640 15.46 -39.20 7.35
N LEU A 641 16.03 -39.08 8.55
CA LEU A 641 17.32 -38.43 8.75
C LEU A 641 18.45 -39.18 8.03
N LYS A 642 18.48 -40.51 8.11
CA LYS A 642 19.42 -41.34 7.33
C LYS A 642 19.31 -41.03 5.83
N GLU A 643 18.09 -40.95 5.31
CA GLU A 643 17.87 -40.64 3.89
C GLU A 643 18.35 -39.24 3.51
N VAL A 644 18.08 -38.23 4.34
CA VAL A 644 18.58 -36.87 4.11
C VAL A 644 20.12 -36.83 4.13
N PHE A 645 20.78 -37.61 5.01
CA PHE A 645 22.24 -37.73 5.00
C PHE A 645 22.78 -38.38 3.72
N ARG A 646 22.11 -39.41 3.17
CA ARG A 646 22.50 -40.00 1.88
C ARG A 646 22.46 -38.95 0.78
N GLN A 647 21.37 -38.19 0.72
CA GLN A 647 21.19 -37.09 -0.22
C GLN A 647 22.19 -35.95 -0.01
N PHE A 648 22.59 -35.70 1.24
CA PHE A 648 23.60 -34.70 1.58
C PHE A 648 24.99 -35.10 1.09
N VAL A 649 25.41 -36.34 1.32
CA VAL A 649 26.70 -36.84 0.82
C VAL A 649 26.74 -36.83 -0.71
N GLU A 650 25.62 -37.16 -1.36
CA GLU A 650 25.48 -37.03 -2.82
C GLU A 650 25.59 -35.57 -3.28
N ALA A 651 24.86 -34.65 -2.64
CA ALA A 651 24.88 -33.23 -3.01
C ALA A 651 26.27 -32.59 -2.79
N CYS A 652 26.96 -32.92 -1.70
CA CYS A 652 28.34 -32.48 -1.46
C CYS A 652 29.31 -33.03 -2.51
N GLY A 653 29.18 -34.31 -2.90
CA GLY A 653 30.01 -34.89 -3.95
C GLY A 653 29.77 -34.23 -5.32
N GLN A 654 28.51 -33.97 -5.68
CA GLN A 654 28.17 -33.21 -6.90
C GLN A 654 28.75 -31.80 -6.85
N ALA A 655 28.62 -31.11 -5.72
CA ALA A 655 29.18 -29.77 -5.52
C ALA A 655 30.71 -29.74 -5.66
N LEU A 656 31.42 -30.75 -5.15
CA LEU A 656 32.87 -30.89 -5.34
C LEU A 656 33.25 -31.08 -6.81
N VAL A 657 32.53 -31.95 -7.54
CA VAL A 657 32.75 -32.18 -8.97
C VAL A 657 32.49 -30.91 -9.79
N VAL A 658 31.45 -30.14 -9.44
CA VAL A 658 31.17 -28.85 -10.08
C VAL A 658 32.28 -27.85 -9.75
N ASN A 659 32.68 -27.73 -8.48
CA ASN A 659 33.72 -26.78 -8.08
C ASN A 659 35.07 -27.08 -8.74
N GLU A 660 35.45 -28.36 -8.88
CA GLU A 660 36.69 -28.79 -9.56
C GLU A 660 36.78 -28.30 -11.01
N ARG A 661 35.64 -28.12 -11.69
CA ARG A 661 35.60 -27.58 -13.06
C ARG A 661 35.69 -26.05 -13.12
N LEU A 662 35.47 -25.36 -11.99
CA LEU A 662 35.38 -23.90 -11.90
C LEU A 662 36.65 -23.27 -11.35
N ILE A 663 37.40 -23.98 -10.49
CA ILE A 663 38.62 -23.48 -9.86
C ILE A 663 39.74 -23.21 -10.86
N LYS A 664 40.65 -22.33 -10.45
CA LYS A 664 41.94 -22.07 -11.11
C LYS A 664 43.08 -22.71 -10.32
N GLU A 665 44.30 -22.66 -10.85
CA GLU A 665 45.49 -23.30 -10.25
C GLU A 665 45.76 -22.86 -8.81
N ASP A 666 45.40 -21.63 -8.44
CA ASP A 666 45.56 -21.07 -7.09
C ASP A 666 44.65 -21.71 -6.02
N GLN A 667 43.58 -22.41 -6.42
CA GLN A 667 42.63 -23.06 -5.52
C GLN A 667 42.70 -24.60 -5.55
N LEU A 668 43.68 -25.21 -6.22
CA LEU A 668 43.82 -26.66 -6.31
C LEU A 668 44.02 -27.32 -4.93
N GLU A 669 44.93 -26.77 -4.12
CA GLU A 669 45.19 -27.28 -2.76
C GLU A 669 43.94 -27.17 -1.87
N TYR A 670 43.21 -26.06 -2.00
CA TYR A 670 41.94 -25.85 -1.31
C TYR A 670 40.86 -26.87 -1.71
N GLN A 671 40.76 -27.21 -3.00
CA GLN A 671 39.84 -28.24 -3.47
C GLN A 671 40.22 -29.64 -2.97
N GLU A 672 41.51 -30.00 -3.01
CA GLU A 672 41.97 -31.30 -2.51
C GLU A 672 41.72 -31.47 -1.00
N GLU A 673 41.93 -30.41 -0.23
CA GLU A 673 41.59 -30.38 1.20
C GLU A 673 40.07 -30.58 1.42
N MET A 674 39.22 -29.91 0.65
CA MET A 674 37.75 -30.13 0.75
C MET A 674 37.35 -31.56 0.36
N LYS A 675 38.01 -32.15 -0.65
CA LYS A 675 37.80 -33.55 -1.03
C LYS A 675 38.25 -34.51 0.07
N ALA A 676 39.40 -34.26 0.70
CA ALA A 676 39.89 -35.06 1.82
C ALA A 676 38.90 -35.04 3.00
N ASN A 677 38.47 -33.84 3.41
CA ASN A 677 37.48 -33.65 4.48
C ASN A 677 36.13 -34.31 4.14
N TYR A 678 35.68 -34.23 2.88
CA TYR A 678 34.49 -34.93 2.42
C TYR A 678 34.60 -36.46 2.52
N ARG A 679 35.74 -37.05 2.12
CA ARG A 679 35.99 -38.50 2.24
C ARG A 679 36.01 -38.95 3.69
N GLU A 680 36.64 -38.18 4.58
CA GLU A 680 36.64 -38.45 6.01
C GLU A 680 35.22 -38.40 6.61
N MET A 681 34.45 -37.36 6.28
CA MET A 681 33.06 -37.23 6.70
C MET A 681 32.19 -38.40 6.19
N ALA A 682 32.35 -38.82 4.93
CA ALA A 682 31.61 -39.95 4.36
C ALA A 682 31.97 -41.28 5.03
N LYS A 683 33.26 -41.47 5.37
CA LYS A 683 33.73 -42.64 6.12
C LYS A 683 33.11 -42.69 7.51
N GLU A 684 33.15 -41.59 8.25
CA GLU A 684 32.57 -41.54 9.59
C GLU A 684 31.05 -41.74 9.57
N LEU A 685 30.34 -41.14 8.61
CA LEU A 685 28.91 -41.39 8.44
C LEU A 685 28.61 -42.86 8.11
N SER A 686 29.48 -43.53 7.34
CA SER A 686 29.33 -44.96 7.03
C SER A 686 29.51 -45.82 8.29
N GLU A 687 30.45 -45.45 9.17
CA GLU A 687 30.67 -46.10 10.45
C GLU A 687 29.45 -45.93 11.38
N ILE A 688 28.90 -44.72 11.51
CA ILE A 688 27.74 -44.41 12.37
C ILE A 688 26.45 -45.05 11.85
N MET A 689 26.23 -45.04 10.53
CA MET A 689 24.99 -45.56 9.93
C MET A 689 24.99 -47.08 9.74
N HIS A 690 26.16 -47.73 9.86
CA HIS A 690 26.42 -49.14 9.53
C HIS A 690 26.03 -49.50 8.08
N GLU A 691 26.23 -48.55 7.16
CA GLU A 691 25.91 -48.65 5.74
C GLU A 691 27.08 -48.09 4.92
N GLN A 692 27.44 -48.70 3.80
CA GLN A 692 28.44 -48.11 2.91
C GLN A 692 27.86 -46.88 2.20
N ILE A 693 28.31 -45.70 2.59
CA ILE A 693 28.00 -44.45 1.89
C ILE A 693 29.14 -44.18 0.90
N CYS A 694 29.03 -44.69 -0.33
CA CYS A 694 30.06 -44.52 -1.35
C CYS A 694 30.19 -43.05 -1.79
N PRO A 695 31.39 -42.43 -1.67
CA PRO A 695 31.69 -41.14 -2.26
C PRO A 695 31.49 -41.18 -3.79
N LEU A 696 30.98 -40.09 -4.38
CA LEU A 696 30.69 -40.03 -5.83
C LEU A 696 31.93 -40.26 -6.72
N GLU A 697 33.14 -39.99 -6.23
CA GLU A 697 34.40 -40.25 -6.95
C GLU A 697 34.61 -41.76 -7.24
N GLU A 698 34.15 -42.66 -6.37
CA GLU A 698 34.29 -44.11 -6.56
C GLU A 698 33.29 -44.71 -7.56
N LYS A 699 32.21 -43.98 -7.91
CA LYS A 699 31.27 -44.46 -8.94
C LYS A 699 31.81 -44.23 -10.36
N ALA A 700 32.76 -43.33 -10.55
CA ALA A 700 33.41 -43.10 -11.84
C ALA A 700 34.47 -44.16 -12.17
N SER A 701 35.04 -44.84 -11.17
CA SER A 701 36.00 -45.94 -11.36
C SER A 701 35.33 -47.30 -11.66
N VAL A 702 34.00 -47.38 -11.58
CA VAL A 702 33.21 -48.59 -11.89
C VAL A 702 32.26 -48.32 -13.07
N LEU A 703 32.81 -47.85 -14.20
CA LEU A 703 32.18 -48.05 -15.51
C LEU A 703 32.67 -49.40 -16.06
N PRO A 704 31.77 -50.34 -16.43
CA PRO A 704 32.20 -51.57 -17.07
C PRO A 704 32.84 -51.20 -18.42
N ASN A 705 34.14 -51.47 -18.55
CA ASN A 705 34.89 -51.32 -19.79
C ASN A 705 34.06 -51.87 -20.96
N SER A 706 33.68 -51.00 -21.89
CA SER A 706 32.91 -51.28 -23.10
C SER A 706 33.56 -52.31 -24.04
N LEU A 707 34.79 -52.73 -23.76
CA LEU A 707 35.49 -53.83 -24.42
C LEU A 707 34.88 -55.22 -24.18
N HIS A 708 34.20 -55.44 -23.05
CA HIS A 708 33.59 -56.76 -22.77
C HIS A 708 32.30 -57.02 -23.56
N ILE A 709 31.57 -55.96 -23.95
CA ILE A 709 30.31 -56.10 -24.72
C ILE A 709 30.60 -56.38 -26.20
N PHE A 710 31.71 -55.88 -26.75
CA PHE A 710 32.07 -56.14 -28.15
C PHE A 710 32.48 -57.60 -28.40
N ASN A 711 33.17 -58.22 -27.44
CA ASN A 711 33.60 -59.62 -27.53
C ASN A 711 32.45 -60.64 -27.40
N ALA A 712 31.29 -60.24 -26.88
CA ALA A 712 30.11 -61.10 -26.79
C ALA A 712 29.26 -61.12 -28.07
N ILE A 713 29.46 -60.16 -29.00
CA ILE A 713 28.63 -59.99 -30.20
C ILE A 713 29.33 -60.53 -31.46
N SER A 714 30.66 -60.48 -31.52
CA SER A 714 31.45 -61.08 -32.61
C SER A 714 31.84 -62.52 -32.25
N GLY A 715 30.97 -63.49 -32.53
CA GLY A 715 31.28 -64.90 -32.32
C GLY A 715 32.44 -65.40 -33.20
N THR A 716 33.66 -65.44 -32.65
CA THR A 716 34.80 -66.18 -33.20
C THR A 716 35.67 -66.77 -32.07
N PRO A 717 36.22 -68.00 -32.22
CA PRO A 717 36.77 -68.78 -31.11
C PRO A 717 38.26 -68.54 -30.83
N THR A 718 38.67 -69.09 -29.68
CA THR A 718 39.94 -69.09 -28.93
C THR A 718 41.25 -69.41 -29.67
N SER A 719 42.37 -69.09 -28.98
CA SER A 719 43.79 -69.55 -29.15
C SER A 719 44.67 -68.53 -29.91
N THR A 720 45.88 -68.12 -29.50
CA THR A 720 47.01 -68.84 -28.86
C THR A 720 48.05 -67.81 -28.36
N MET A 721 48.90 -68.22 -27.40
CA MET A 721 50.07 -67.49 -26.88
C MET A 721 51.07 -67.00 -27.96
N VAL A 722 51.85 -65.95 -27.68
CA VAL A 722 53.34 -65.90 -27.73
C VAL A 722 53.89 -64.47 -27.51
N HIS A 723 55.01 -64.43 -26.78
CA HIS A 723 55.97 -63.35 -26.46
C HIS A 723 56.28 -62.27 -27.52
N GLY A 724 56.73 -61.09 -27.03
CA GLY A 724 57.86 -60.37 -27.65
C GLY A 724 57.79 -58.84 -27.73
N MET A 725 58.48 -58.18 -26.79
CA MET A 725 59.24 -56.90 -26.84
C MET A 725 59.07 -55.82 -27.94
N THR A 726 58.96 -54.57 -27.45
CA THR A 726 59.64 -53.28 -27.81
C THR A 726 59.60 -52.64 -29.20
N SER A 727 59.21 -51.36 -29.23
CA SER A 727 59.83 -50.15 -29.88
C SER A 727 58.74 -49.16 -30.35
N SER A 728 58.60 -47.98 -29.72
CA SER A 728 59.22 -46.67 -30.03
C SER A 728 59.02 -46.14 -31.46
N SER A 729 58.25 -45.07 -31.60
CA SER A 729 58.46 -43.87 -32.47
C SER A 729 57.13 -43.11 -32.56
N SER A 730 56.94 -41.92 -31.99
CA SER A 730 57.50 -40.59 -32.27
C SER A 730 57.05 -39.96 -33.62
N VAL A 731 56.42 -38.79 -33.47
CA VAL A 731 56.28 -37.64 -34.40
C VAL A 731 55.17 -37.76 -35.47
N VAL A 732 54.12 -36.94 -35.38
CA VAL A 732 54.06 -35.51 -35.79
C VAL A 732 53.16 -34.75 -34.81
#